data_AF-A0A2D5T590-F1
#
_entry.id   AF-A0A2D5T590-F1
#
_cell.length_a   1.000
_cell.length_b   1.000
_cell.length_c   1.000
_cell.angle_alpha   90.00
_cell.angle_beta   90.00
_cell.angle_gamma   90.00
#
_symmetry.space_group_name_H-M   'P 1'
#
loop_
_entity.id
_entity.type
_entity.pdbx_description
1 polymer ?
#
loop_
_entity_poly.entity_id
_entity_poly.type
_entity_poly.pdbx_seq_one_letter_code
_entity_poly.pdbx_strand_id
1 'polypeptide(L)'
;MNRSFKIYDYHIDPATSSVKLFNREFRLEPKVMSVLCLLAQEPGKVFSKSEILEHVWANQIVDPELVTRAIFELRKLFCDDPKQPKYLKTIPRKGYVLLPEVEYIATSPLKTKVKFKLIYALAFLVICVFLISLVYIFKNDNQSETYEEKLTYSRSDSIYALVQAPSNQFTAFIAGQSLNQHIYKKDALSGQVEQLTNEAGDYHGLDFLNNQLTSVRCTEECELIQRVDDQWLTLKKFKYPVSDFSVSPDNLYLALTIRVKGTKQVVLTNLDSKQNELEFTGAGLSAWHPTFVNNETLIYIASTEQNKLKLVTFDLNTHSKSFLDIPLTRISALTHIKNNQIAITGKNNKQYGVWLYDLETNNFNLLKSLKPSDTVRAMSASLNKLILNIQSRRIDIWSQGANKVQVAHPSIDFNASISSHSNHLYFASNRTGSYELWTSDYSGSTRLSDVSADLIDKVLPSHSENFIAFTMQSQQQKFLVLYSIADAKLTMKLEIPHASNLIGWSEFDDELFFSKKSVESFDLISLKLSEHKLKTVALDAGYIATRDQKGLLYYELSSKTLMRYNVNGQKDALIRLSDLNLKSLPSCLKLDNDDLYFCERKKDTQIVYSLNISTKEKKRLGEVPRNAFVSDIIGTSIVYDMQTQGNSSLSEINF
;
A
#
# COMPACT_ATOMS: atom_id res chain seq x y z
N MET A 1 35.66 -18.71 -34.60
CA MET A 1 34.47 -19.11 -35.37
C MET A 1 33.28 -18.36 -34.78
N ASN A 2 32.67 -17.41 -35.50
CA ASN A 2 31.60 -16.54 -34.95
C ASN A 2 30.19 -16.88 -35.48
N ARG A 3 30.01 -18.07 -36.04
CA ARG A 3 28.71 -18.49 -36.58
C ARG A 3 27.97 -19.32 -35.54
N SER A 4 26.73 -18.95 -35.22
CA SER A 4 25.89 -19.73 -34.32
C SER A 4 25.54 -21.09 -34.94
N PHE A 5 25.46 -22.12 -34.10
CA PHE A 5 25.24 -23.49 -34.54
C PHE A 5 24.39 -24.28 -33.54
N LYS A 6 23.84 -25.40 -33.97
CA LYS A 6 23.00 -26.28 -33.17
C LYS A 6 23.67 -27.64 -32.95
N ILE A 7 23.60 -28.15 -31.72
CA ILE A 7 23.94 -29.54 -31.36
C ILE A 7 22.69 -30.15 -30.71
N TYR A 8 22.04 -31.09 -31.39
CA TYR A 8 20.70 -31.58 -31.00
C TYR A 8 19.72 -30.41 -30.76
N ASP A 9 19.29 -30.18 -29.51
CA ASP A 9 18.38 -29.11 -29.11
C ASP A 9 19.08 -27.88 -28.49
N TYR A 10 20.41 -27.94 -28.35
CA TYR A 10 21.21 -26.84 -27.86
C TYR A 10 21.51 -25.86 -29.00
N HIS A 11 21.12 -24.60 -28.84
CA HIS A 11 21.48 -23.50 -29.71
C HIS A 11 22.69 -22.77 -29.11
N ILE A 12 23.82 -22.81 -29.79
CA ILE A 12 25.07 -22.19 -29.34
C ILE A 12 25.28 -20.88 -30.09
N ASP A 13 25.44 -19.78 -29.34
CA ASP A 13 25.87 -18.50 -29.88
C ASP A 13 27.28 -18.13 -29.35
N PRO A 14 28.33 -18.35 -30.15
CA PRO A 14 29.70 -18.03 -29.75
C PRO A 14 29.92 -16.54 -29.48
N ALA A 15 29.18 -15.63 -30.12
CA ALA A 15 29.39 -14.19 -30.00
C ALA A 15 29.00 -13.66 -28.61
N THR A 16 27.97 -14.26 -28.00
CA THR A 16 27.47 -13.91 -26.67
C THR A 16 27.91 -14.89 -25.57
N SER A 17 28.62 -15.96 -25.95
CA SER A 17 28.96 -17.10 -25.07
C SER A 17 27.73 -17.72 -24.39
N SER A 18 26.59 -17.73 -25.09
CA SER A 18 25.33 -18.30 -24.58
C SER A 18 24.97 -19.61 -25.28
N VAL A 19 24.32 -20.48 -24.53
CA VAL A 19 23.75 -21.74 -24.99
C VAL A 19 22.31 -21.83 -24.54
N LYS A 20 21.37 -21.99 -25.48
CA LYS A 20 19.94 -22.09 -25.18
C LYS A 20 19.43 -23.50 -25.39
N LEU A 21 18.64 -23.99 -24.45
CA LEU A 21 17.91 -25.26 -24.51
C LEU A 21 16.47 -24.99 -24.08
N PHE A 22 15.52 -25.06 -25.02
CA PHE A 22 14.12 -24.64 -24.81
C PHE A 22 14.05 -23.23 -24.18
N ASN A 23 13.44 -23.09 -22.99
CA ASN A 23 13.31 -21.82 -22.25
C ASN A 23 14.46 -21.55 -21.27
N ARG A 24 15.55 -22.30 -21.30
CA ARG A 24 16.72 -22.09 -20.42
C ARG A 24 17.92 -21.59 -21.22
N GLU A 25 18.61 -20.59 -20.67
CA GLU A 25 19.84 -20.04 -21.23
C GLU A 25 21.00 -20.26 -20.23
N PHE A 26 22.08 -20.84 -20.72
CA PHE A 26 23.30 -21.11 -19.99
C PHE A 26 24.41 -20.21 -20.55
N ARG A 27 25.16 -19.56 -19.66
CA ARG A 27 26.32 -18.76 -20.07
C ARG A 27 27.59 -19.55 -19.80
N LEU A 28 28.39 -19.78 -20.84
CA LEU A 28 29.67 -20.48 -20.73
C LEU A 28 30.80 -19.47 -20.50
N GLU A 29 31.82 -19.89 -19.75
CA GLU A 29 33.08 -19.16 -19.73
C GLU A 29 33.67 -19.09 -21.15
N PRO A 30 34.29 -17.96 -21.56
CA PRO A 30 34.78 -17.78 -22.94
C PRO A 30 35.72 -18.88 -23.43
N LYS A 31 36.58 -19.43 -22.55
CA LYS A 31 37.49 -20.52 -22.90
C LYS A 31 36.77 -21.87 -23.04
N VAL A 32 35.75 -22.13 -22.22
CA VAL A 32 34.89 -23.32 -22.36
C VAL A 32 34.10 -23.26 -23.66
N MET A 33 33.55 -22.09 -24.00
CA MET A 33 32.90 -21.84 -25.31
C MET A 33 33.88 -22.04 -26.48
N SER A 34 35.13 -21.59 -26.33
CA SER A 34 36.17 -21.77 -27.35
C SER A 34 36.52 -23.23 -27.59
N VAL A 35 36.62 -24.05 -26.52
CA VAL A 35 36.81 -25.51 -26.64
C VAL A 35 35.62 -26.15 -27.37
N LEU A 36 34.39 -25.78 -27.03
CA LEU A 36 33.20 -26.29 -27.72
C LEU A 36 33.20 -25.93 -29.20
N CYS A 37 33.54 -24.69 -29.53
CA CYS A 37 33.65 -24.24 -30.92
C CYS A 37 34.75 -24.97 -31.70
N LEU A 38 35.87 -25.31 -31.07
CA LEU A 38 36.93 -26.10 -31.70
C LEU A 38 36.46 -27.52 -32.02
N LEU A 39 35.85 -28.20 -31.05
CA LEU A 39 35.34 -29.56 -31.25
C LEU A 39 34.18 -29.60 -32.26
N ALA A 40 33.38 -28.54 -32.32
CA ALA A 40 32.25 -28.40 -33.24
C ALA A 40 32.67 -28.10 -34.69
N GLN A 41 33.90 -27.63 -34.94
CA GLN A 41 34.40 -27.38 -36.31
C GLN A 41 34.48 -28.65 -37.15
N GLU A 42 34.92 -29.74 -36.52
CA GLU A 42 35.06 -31.05 -37.16
C GLU A 42 34.46 -32.12 -36.23
N PRO A 43 33.12 -32.24 -36.15
CA PRO A 43 32.49 -33.28 -35.36
C PRO A 43 32.96 -34.66 -35.81
N GLY A 44 33.21 -35.56 -34.85
CA GLY A 44 33.78 -36.87 -35.12
C GLY A 44 35.32 -36.92 -35.17
N LYS A 45 36.03 -35.79 -35.25
CA LYS A 45 37.50 -35.76 -35.14
C LYS A 45 37.96 -35.81 -33.69
N VAL A 46 39.02 -36.59 -33.45
CA VAL A 46 39.67 -36.64 -32.15
C VAL A 46 40.70 -35.51 -32.06
N PHE A 47 40.49 -34.59 -31.13
CA PHE A 47 41.47 -33.56 -30.78
C PHE A 47 42.22 -33.97 -29.52
N SER A 48 43.55 -34.05 -29.61
CA SER A 48 44.43 -34.30 -28.48
C SER A 48 44.44 -33.14 -27.50
N LYS A 49 44.86 -33.40 -26.25
CA LYS A 49 44.96 -32.34 -25.23
C LYS A 49 45.88 -31.21 -25.70
N SER A 50 47.02 -31.55 -26.32
CA SER A 50 47.97 -30.57 -26.85
C SER A 50 47.36 -29.73 -27.98
N GLU A 51 46.61 -30.34 -28.91
CA GLU A 51 45.93 -29.60 -29.97
C GLU A 51 44.88 -28.64 -29.42
N ILE A 52 44.09 -29.05 -28.42
CA ILE A 52 43.09 -28.16 -27.79
C ILE A 52 43.79 -27.00 -27.06
N LEU A 53 44.88 -27.27 -26.34
CA LEU A 53 45.67 -26.23 -25.67
C LEU A 53 46.23 -25.21 -26.67
N GLU A 54 46.83 -25.69 -27.76
CA GLU A 54 47.43 -24.84 -28.78
C GLU A 54 46.39 -23.95 -29.47
N HIS A 55 45.21 -24.49 -29.76
CA HIS A 55 44.15 -23.73 -30.45
C HIS A 55 43.42 -22.74 -29.54
N VAL A 56 43.15 -23.11 -28.28
CA VAL A 56 42.32 -22.30 -27.38
C VAL A 56 43.15 -21.40 -26.47
N TRP A 57 44.37 -21.80 -26.11
CA TRP A 57 45.31 -21.05 -25.27
C TRP A 57 46.62 -20.74 -25.99
N ALA A 58 46.56 -20.45 -27.29
CA ALA A 58 47.70 -19.98 -28.07
C ALA A 58 48.45 -18.85 -27.32
N ASN A 59 49.77 -18.95 -27.25
CA ASN A 59 50.68 -18.00 -26.60
C ASN A 59 50.61 -17.93 -25.06
N GLN A 60 50.11 -18.97 -24.39
CA GLN A 60 50.11 -19.07 -22.92
C GLN A 60 50.70 -20.42 -22.49
N ILE A 61 51.66 -20.41 -21.55
CA ILE A 61 52.13 -21.64 -20.91
C ILE A 61 51.10 -22.01 -19.85
N VAL A 62 50.25 -22.99 -20.15
CA VAL A 62 49.14 -23.41 -19.30
C VAL A 62 49.15 -24.91 -19.06
N ASP A 63 48.58 -25.32 -17.93
CA ASP A 63 48.52 -26.72 -17.53
C ASP A 63 47.51 -27.52 -18.40
N PRO A 64 47.88 -28.72 -18.89
CA PRO A 64 46.94 -29.64 -19.57
C PRO A 64 45.67 -30.01 -18.79
N GLU A 65 45.63 -29.78 -17.48
CA GLU A 65 44.44 -29.90 -16.65
C GLU A 65 43.31 -28.93 -17.05
N LEU A 66 43.62 -27.78 -17.64
CA LEU A 66 42.60 -26.82 -18.10
C LEU A 66 41.67 -27.41 -19.18
N VAL A 67 42.21 -28.24 -20.08
CA VAL A 67 41.39 -28.98 -21.06
C VAL A 67 40.44 -29.93 -20.35
N THR A 68 40.94 -30.62 -19.31
CA THR A 68 40.13 -31.58 -18.55
C THR A 68 38.97 -30.87 -17.83
N ARG A 69 39.22 -29.70 -17.25
CA ARG A 69 38.19 -28.84 -16.64
C ARG A 69 37.18 -28.34 -17.65
N ALA A 70 37.63 -27.85 -18.81
CA ALA A 70 36.71 -27.39 -19.86
C ALA A 70 35.80 -28.52 -20.37
N ILE A 71 36.33 -29.72 -20.57
CA ILE A 71 35.52 -30.90 -20.95
C ILE A 71 34.54 -31.27 -19.84
N PHE A 72 34.92 -31.16 -18.57
CA PHE A 72 34.02 -31.41 -17.44
C PHE A 72 32.84 -30.43 -17.41
N GLU A 73 33.07 -29.14 -17.61
CA GLU A 73 32.01 -28.13 -17.68
C GLU A 73 31.08 -28.33 -18.90
N LEU A 74 31.63 -28.72 -20.05
CA LEU A 74 30.81 -29.08 -21.21
C LEU A 74 29.95 -30.34 -20.95
N ARG A 75 30.47 -31.35 -20.23
CA ARG A 75 29.66 -32.51 -19.84
C ARG A 75 28.53 -32.16 -18.89
N LYS A 76 28.73 -31.21 -17.97
CA LYS A 76 27.64 -30.69 -17.14
C LYS A 76 26.58 -29.99 -17.97
N LEU A 77 26.98 -29.14 -18.91
CA LEU A 77 26.04 -28.44 -19.81
C LEU A 77 25.15 -29.42 -20.57
N PHE A 78 25.74 -30.50 -21.10
CA PHE A 78 25.02 -31.52 -21.87
C PHE A 78 24.40 -32.64 -21.02
N CYS A 79 24.55 -32.59 -19.69
CA CYS A 79 24.19 -33.69 -18.79
C CYS A 79 24.73 -35.07 -19.27
N ASP A 80 25.97 -35.08 -19.78
CA ASP A 80 26.57 -36.22 -20.48
C ASP A 80 27.35 -37.15 -19.53
N ASP A 81 27.05 -38.44 -19.55
CA ASP A 81 27.73 -39.45 -18.73
C ASP A 81 29.03 -39.91 -19.43
N PRO A 82 30.23 -39.74 -18.82
CA PRO A 82 31.48 -40.22 -19.41
C PRO A 82 31.54 -41.74 -19.65
N LYS A 83 30.74 -42.54 -18.93
CA LYS A 83 30.64 -44.00 -19.13
C LYS A 83 29.76 -44.37 -20.33
N GLN A 84 28.83 -43.50 -20.71
CA GLN A 84 27.93 -43.65 -21.86
C GLN A 84 27.82 -42.33 -22.64
N PRO A 85 28.90 -41.88 -23.31
CA PRO A 85 28.96 -40.54 -23.87
C PRO A 85 28.02 -40.41 -25.08
N LYS A 86 27.11 -39.44 -25.01
CA LYS A 86 26.23 -39.01 -26.11
C LYS A 86 26.78 -37.78 -26.83
N TYR A 87 27.50 -36.92 -26.12
CA TYR A 87 28.05 -35.68 -26.66
C TYR A 87 29.57 -35.72 -26.75
N LEU A 88 30.26 -35.98 -25.64
CA LEU A 88 31.71 -35.87 -25.54
C LEU A 88 32.36 -37.20 -25.15
N LYS A 89 32.98 -37.87 -26.12
CA LYS A 89 33.70 -39.12 -25.90
C LYS A 89 35.19 -38.86 -25.67
N THR A 90 35.74 -39.48 -24.63
CA THR A 90 37.18 -39.52 -24.40
C THR A 90 37.76 -40.75 -25.07
N ILE A 91 38.76 -40.57 -25.92
CA ILE A 91 39.54 -41.65 -26.52
C ILE A 91 40.82 -41.82 -25.69
N PRO A 92 40.99 -42.94 -24.96
CA PRO A 92 42.13 -43.14 -24.07
C PRO A 92 43.46 -42.88 -24.78
N ARG A 93 44.33 -42.09 -24.13
CA ARG A 93 45.66 -41.68 -24.62
C ARG A 93 45.68 -40.88 -25.94
N LYS A 94 44.52 -40.55 -26.53
CA LYS A 94 44.44 -39.80 -27.79
C LYS A 94 43.80 -38.43 -27.64
N GLY A 95 42.67 -38.29 -26.94
CA GLY A 95 42.00 -36.98 -26.83
C GLY A 95 40.49 -37.03 -26.62
N TYR A 96 39.80 -36.00 -27.10
CA TYR A 96 38.35 -35.80 -26.99
C TYR A 96 37.72 -35.63 -28.37
N VAL A 97 36.48 -36.09 -28.53
CA VAL A 97 35.70 -35.95 -29.76
C VAL A 97 34.26 -35.56 -29.42
N LEU A 98 33.71 -34.64 -30.20
CA LEU A 98 32.27 -34.35 -30.21
C LEU A 98 31.58 -35.35 -31.15
N LEU A 99 30.63 -36.12 -30.60
CA LEU A 99 29.92 -37.17 -31.33
C LEU A 99 28.78 -36.67 -32.24
N PRO A 100 27.91 -35.74 -31.83
CA PRO A 100 26.78 -35.32 -32.67
C PRO A 100 27.21 -34.44 -33.84
N GLU A 101 26.44 -34.51 -34.92
CA GLU A 101 26.56 -33.57 -36.04
C GLU A 101 26.20 -32.14 -35.61
N VAL A 102 26.85 -31.17 -36.23
CA VAL A 102 26.69 -29.74 -35.94
C VAL A 102 25.98 -29.07 -37.12
N GLU A 103 24.82 -28.47 -36.86
CA GLU A 103 24.05 -27.72 -37.86
C GLU A 103 24.36 -26.23 -37.75
N TYR A 104 25.05 -25.66 -38.75
CA TYR A 104 25.38 -24.23 -38.76
C TYR A 104 24.22 -23.38 -39.28
N ILE A 105 23.72 -22.48 -38.43
CA ILE A 105 22.61 -21.58 -38.80
C ILE A 105 23.11 -20.59 -39.86
N ALA A 106 22.50 -20.58 -41.04
CA ALA A 106 22.90 -19.71 -42.15
C ALA A 106 22.43 -18.27 -41.93
N THR A 107 23.39 -17.35 -41.85
CA THR A 107 23.12 -15.92 -42.06
C THR A 107 22.88 -15.69 -43.55
N SER A 108 21.63 -15.45 -43.95
CA SER A 108 21.28 -15.16 -45.34
C SER A 108 21.76 -13.75 -45.73
N PRO A 109 22.50 -13.58 -46.85
CA PRO A 109 22.90 -12.25 -47.33
C PRO A 109 21.77 -11.66 -48.18
N LEU A 110 21.17 -10.56 -47.70
CA LEU A 110 20.22 -9.76 -48.48
C LEU A 110 20.97 -9.00 -49.59
N LYS A 111 20.78 -9.39 -50.86
CA LYS A 111 21.09 -8.54 -52.03
C LYS A 111 19.83 -7.83 -52.49
N THR A 112 19.81 -6.51 -52.43
CA THR A 112 18.84 -5.69 -53.18
C THR A 112 19.50 -4.42 -53.70
N LYS A 113 19.38 -4.19 -55.01
CA LYS A 113 19.77 -2.95 -55.69
C LYS A 113 18.84 -1.83 -55.21
N VAL A 114 19.37 -0.79 -54.57
CA VAL A 114 18.57 0.33 -54.07
C VAL A 114 18.68 1.53 -55.01
N LYS A 115 17.54 2.00 -55.53
CA LYS A 115 17.40 3.26 -56.27
C LYS A 115 17.51 4.44 -55.29
N PHE A 116 18.26 5.48 -55.69
CA PHE A 116 18.67 6.68 -54.91
C PHE A 116 17.59 7.42 -54.09
N LYS A 117 16.29 7.20 -54.29
CA LYS A 117 15.23 7.76 -53.44
C LYS A 117 15.17 7.16 -52.03
N LEU A 118 15.66 5.93 -51.85
CA LEU A 118 15.68 5.28 -50.53
C LEU A 118 16.75 5.87 -49.60
N ILE A 119 17.82 6.48 -50.14
CA ILE A 119 18.91 7.07 -49.36
C ILE A 119 18.41 8.29 -48.57
N TYR A 120 17.58 9.13 -49.18
CA TYR A 120 16.95 10.26 -48.48
C TYR A 120 15.93 9.80 -47.43
N ALA A 121 15.18 8.73 -47.70
CA ALA A 121 14.26 8.15 -46.73
C ALA A 121 15.01 7.51 -45.54
N LEU A 122 16.14 6.84 -45.78
CA LEU A 122 17.00 6.32 -44.72
C LEU A 122 17.72 7.43 -43.96
N ALA A 123 18.20 8.47 -44.63
CA ALA A 123 18.80 9.62 -43.96
C ALA A 123 17.78 10.33 -43.07
N PHE A 124 16.54 10.52 -43.56
CA PHE A 124 15.45 11.05 -42.75
C PHE A 124 15.10 10.13 -41.58
N LEU A 125 15.05 8.81 -41.79
CA LEU A 125 14.79 7.86 -40.72
C LEU A 125 15.92 7.82 -39.68
N VAL A 126 17.18 7.93 -40.09
CA VAL A 126 18.33 8.03 -39.18
C VAL A 126 18.27 9.33 -38.40
N ILE A 127 17.90 10.45 -39.03
CA ILE A 127 17.67 11.73 -38.34
C ILE A 127 16.49 11.61 -37.37
N CYS A 128 15.40 10.94 -37.74
CA CYS A 128 14.28 10.71 -36.84
C CYS A 128 14.67 9.79 -35.68
N VAL A 129 15.40 8.71 -35.91
CA VAL A 129 15.90 7.81 -34.86
C VAL A 129 16.91 8.55 -33.99
N PHE A 130 17.76 9.39 -34.57
CA PHE A 130 18.70 10.22 -33.82
C PHE A 130 17.96 11.25 -32.96
N LEU A 131 16.95 11.94 -33.50
CA LEU A 131 16.10 12.86 -32.74
C LEU A 131 15.28 12.13 -31.67
N ILE A 132 14.76 10.94 -31.95
CA ILE A 132 14.06 10.09 -30.97
C ILE A 132 15.05 9.64 -29.89
N SER A 133 16.28 9.28 -30.25
CA SER A 133 17.33 8.93 -29.30
C SER A 133 17.80 10.13 -28.50
N LEU A 134 17.82 11.34 -29.09
CA LEU A 134 18.12 12.58 -28.41
C LEU A 134 17.01 12.89 -27.41
N VAL A 135 15.74 12.79 -27.82
CA VAL A 135 14.59 12.90 -26.91
C VAL A 135 14.64 11.83 -25.83
N TYR A 136 15.08 10.61 -26.14
CA TYR A 136 15.20 9.53 -25.15
C TYR A 136 16.33 9.81 -24.16
N ILE A 137 17.49 10.27 -24.62
CA ILE A 137 18.64 10.65 -23.78
C ILE A 137 18.29 11.86 -22.91
N PHE A 138 17.68 12.91 -23.48
CA PHE A 138 17.20 14.07 -22.74
C PHE A 138 16.02 13.76 -21.79
N LYS A 139 15.25 12.70 -22.05
CA LYS A 139 14.17 12.24 -21.17
C LYS A 139 14.68 11.32 -20.04
N ASN A 140 15.82 10.65 -20.23
CA ASN A 140 16.39 9.73 -19.25
C ASN A 140 17.39 10.36 -18.27
N ASP A 141 17.76 11.63 -18.46
CA ASP A 141 18.71 12.35 -17.57
C ASP A 141 18.05 12.89 -16.27
N ASN A 142 16.84 12.42 -15.93
CA ASN A 142 16.08 12.86 -14.75
C ASN A 142 15.63 11.71 -13.83
N GLN A 143 16.27 10.55 -13.88
CA GLN A 143 16.18 9.60 -12.76
C GLN A 143 17.42 9.73 -11.89
N SER A 144 17.43 10.78 -11.05
CA SER A 144 18.28 10.82 -9.86
C SER A 144 18.06 9.50 -9.11
N GLU A 145 19.10 8.68 -8.96
CA GLU A 145 19.06 7.55 -8.03
C GLU A 145 18.79 8.12 -6.63
N THR A 146 17.55 8.00 -6.14
CA THR A 146 17.17 8.44 -4.81
C THR A 146 17.85 7.54 -3.77
N TYR A 147 19.00 7.95 -3.26
CA TYR A 147 19.66 7.29 -2.12
C TYR A 147 18.82 7.53 -0.85
N GLU A 148 18.25 6.46 -0.30
CA GLU A 148 17.47 6.46 0.95
C GLU A 148 18.38 6.19 2.14
N GLU A 149 18.61 7.20 2.98
CA GLU A 149 19.16 6.99 4.31
C GLU A 149 18.01 6.84 5.32
N LYS A 150 17.90 5.67 5.96
CA LYS A 150 16.87 5.41 6.96
C LYS A 150 17.30 6.00 8.30
N LEU A 151 16.89 7.23 8.56
CA LEU A 151 17.15 7.95 9.80
C LEU A 151 16.41 7.25 10.97
N THR A 152 17.13 6.40 11.70
CA THR A 152 16.57 5.54 12.77
C THR A 152 16.36 6.33 14.06
N TYR A 153 15.33 7.20 14.11
CA TYR A 153 14.66 7.47 15.38
C TYR A 153 13.55 6.44 15.54
N SER A 154 13.73 5.51 16.47
CA SER A 154 12.81 4.40 16.76
C SER A 154 12.36 4.52 18.21
N ARG A 155 11.31 5.31 18.46
CA ARG A 155 10.47 5.14 19.65
C ARG A 155 9.08 4.71 19.19
N SER A 156 8.33 4.06 20.07
CA SER A 156 6.89 3.76 19.89
C SER A 156 6.01 5.02 19.75
N ASP A 157 6.62 6.20 19.78
CA ASP A 157 5.95 7.49 19.76
C ASP A 157 5.63 7.92 18.32
N SER A 158 4.46 8.55 18.15
CA SER A 158 4.06 9.10 16.86
C SER A 158 4.75 10.44 16.65
N ILE A 159 5.26 10.68 15.44
CA ILE A 159 5.76 12.01 15.04
C ILE A 159 4.62 12.75 14.36
N TYR A 160 4.32 13.96 14.84
CA TYR A 160 3.17 14.75 14.39
C TYR A 160 3.54 15.86 13.40
N ALA A 161 4.71 16.46 13.58
CA ALA A 161 5.27 17.49 12.70
C ALA A 161 6.79 17.37 12.67
N LEU A 162 7.41 17.84 11.59
CA LEU A 162 8.87 17.93 11.46
C LEU A 162 9.23 19.11 10.57
N VAL A 163 10.43 19.66 10.77
CA VAL A 163 11.02 20.68 9.91
C VAL A 163 12.53 20.46 9.80
N GLN A 164 13.06 20.56 8.59
CA GLN A 164 14.49 20.53 8.33
C GLN A 164 15.07 21.93 8.56
N ALA A 165 16.15 22.05 9.36
CA ALA A 165 16.81 23.33 9.54
C ALA A 165 17.34 23.86 8.20
N PRO A 166 17.21 25.17 7.91
CA PRO A 166 17.71 25.78 6.67
C PRO A 166 19.21 25.52 6.43
N SER A 167 19.99 25.40 7.51
CA SER A 167 21.43 25.10 7.47
C SER A 167 21.75 23.63 7.15
N ASN A 168 20.75 22.75 7.04
CA ASN A 168 20.91 21.29 6.93
C ASN A 168 21.63 20.59 8.08
N GLN A 169 21.86 21.29 9.20
CA GLN A 169 22.60 20.74 10.33
C GLN A 169 21.77 19.84 11.25
N PHE A 170 20.44 20.00 11.27
CA PHE A 170 19.57 19.18 12.11
C PHE A 170 18.14 19.14 11.60
N THR A 171 17.36 18.16 12.04
CA THR A 171 15.92 18.08 11.84
C THR A 171 15.22 18.24 13.18
N ALA A 172 14.26 19.16 13.30
CA ALA A 172 13.41 19.26 14.47
C ALA A 172 12.10 18.51 14.23
N PHE A 173 11.54 17.88 15.27
CA PHE A 173 10.30 17.14 15.17
C PHE A 173 9.53 17.08 16.49
N ILE A 174 8.21 16.98 16.41
CA ILE A 174 7.32 16.78 17.55
C ILE A 174 6.99 15.29 17.65
N ALA A 175 7.30 14.67 18.80
CA ALA A 175 7.02 13.26 19.04
C ALA A 175 6.36 13.03 20.41
N GLY A 176 5.47 12.05 20.49
CA GLY A 176 4.85 11.60 21.74
C GLY A 176 3.53 10.87 21.56
N GLN A 177 2.73 10.83 22.62
CA GLN A 177 1.41 10.16 22.63
C GLN A 177 0.31 11.11 23.09
N SER A 178 -0.66 11.39 22.21
CA SER A 178 -1.80 12.26 22.53
C SER A 178 -1.32 13.64 23.03
N LEU A 179 -1.66 14.05 24.26
CA LEU A 179 -1.24 15.33 24.86
C LEU A 179 0.15 15.28 25.53
N ASN A 180 0.81 14.12 25.53
CA ASN A 180 2.14 13.94 26.10
C ASN A 180 3.19 13.99 24.98
N GLN A 181 3.36 15.17 24.37
CA GLN A 181 4.31 15.39 23.27
C GLN A 181 5.45 16.30 23.71
N HIS A 182 6.60 16.14 23.06
CA HIS A 182 7.77 17.00 23.22
C HIS A 182 8.37 17.37 21.86
N ILE A 183 9.11 18.47 21.82
CA ILE A 183 9.89 18.89 20.65
C ILE A 183 11.31 18.33 20.81
N TYR A 184 11.80 17.71 19.75
CA TYR A 184 13.14 17.13 19.68
C TYR A 184 13.92 17.73 18.51
N LYS A 185 15.24 17.66 18.62
CA LYS A 185 16.22 17.99 17.59
C LYS A 185 17.08 16.77 17.33
N LYS A 186 17.22 16.39 16.06
CA LYS A 186 18.17 15.37 15.62
C LYS A 186 19.28 16.01 14.81
N ASP A 187 20.50 15.90 15.29
CA ASP A 187 21.69 16.36 14.57
C ASP A 187 21.92 15.53 13.30
N ALA A 188 22.22 16.20 12.18
CA ALA A 188 22.34 15.57 10.87
C ALA A 188 23.62 14.74 10.71
N LEU A 189 24.72 15.10 11.41
CA LEU A 189 26.02 14.44 11.27
C LEU A 189 26.17 13.29 12.27
N SER A 190 25.91 13.56 13.55
CA SER A 190 26.07 12.60 14.64
C SER A 190 24.86 11.69 14.82
N GLY A 191 23.69 12.08 14.28
CA GLY A 191 22.43 11.38 14.48
C GLY A 191 21.88 11.47 15.91
N GLN A 192 22.55 12.20 16.81
CA GLN A 192 22.12 12.35 18.20
C GLN A 192 20.78 13.09 18.29
N VAL A 193 19.93 12.64 19.20
CA VAL A 193 18.62 13.23 19.45
C VAL A 193 18.58 13.89 20.82
N GLU A 194 18.25 15.16 20.83
CA GLU A 194 18.11 16.02 22.01
C GLU A 194 16.65 16.44 22.17
N GLN A 195 16.14 16.43 23.41
CA GLN A 195 14.81 16.96 23.73
C GLN A 195 14.93 18.45 24.05
N LEU A 196 14.13 19.28 23.38
CA LEU A 196 14.17 20.74 23.51
C LEU A 196 13.14 21.30 24.50
N THR A 197 12.07 20.56 24.82
CA THR A 197 11.04 21.00 25.78
C THR A 197 11.16 20.25 27.10
N ASN A 198 11.09 20.97 28.22
CA ASN A 198 11.07 20.36 29.56
C ASN A 198 9.69 19.83 29.93
N GLU A 199 8.64 20.50 29.46
CA GLU A 199 7.25 20.15 29.76
C GLU A 199 6.59 19.47 28.56
N ALA A 200 5.83 18.42 28.87
CA ALA A 200 4.94 17.77 27.92
C ALA A 200 3.77 18.70 27.57
N GLY A 201 3.33 18.67 26.33
CA GLY A 201 2.21 19.51 25.88
C GLY A 201 1.65 19.07 24.54
N ASP A 202 0.60 19.78 24.11
CA ASP A 202 0.00 19.63 22.78
C ASP A 202 0.65 20.63 21.82
N TYR A 203 1.72 20.19 21.17
CA TYR A 203 2.51 21.01 20.25
C TYR A 203 2.07 20.74 18.81
N HIS A 204 1.94 21.79 18.00
CA HIS A 204 1.48 21.73 16.61
C HIS A 204 2.37 22.55 15.69
N GLY A 205 2.68 21.98 14.53
CA GLY A 205 3.51 22.59 13.49
C GLY A 205 4.94 22.87 13.95
N LEU A 206 5.87 22.95 13.00
CA LEU A 206 7.22 23.44 13.25
C LEU A 206 7.66 24.24 12.04
N ASP A 207 8.24 25.40 12.27
CA ASP A 207 8.85 26.23 11.23
C ASP A 207 9.92 27.15 11.82
N PHE A 208 10.61 27.91 10.98
CA PHE A 208 11.61 28.90 11.40
C PHE A 208 11.08 30.31 11.18
N LEU A 209 11.01 31.07 12.29
CA LEU A 209 10.76 32.51 12.26
C LEU A 209 12.04 33.21 12.69
N ASN A 210 12.54 34.16 11.91
CA ASN A 210 13.80 34.88 12.14
C ASN A 210 14.97 33.92 12.46
N ASN A 211 15.03 32.80 11.72
CA ASN A 211 16.03 31.74 11.88
C ASN A 211 15.98 31.01 13.25
N GLN A 212 14.91 31.19 14.03
CA GLN A 212 14.67 30.53 15.31
C GLN A 212 13.55 29.51 15.20
N LEU A 213 13.75 28.34 15.83
CA LEU A 213 12.76 27.26 15.82
C LEU A 213 11.48 27.73 16.52
N THR A 214 10.35 27.58 15.83
CA THR A 214 9.05 28.07 16.25
C THR A 214 8.03 26.93 16.19
N SER A 215 7.09 26.92 17.12
CA SER A 215 6.02 25.93 17.25
C SER A 215 4.75 26.62 17.74
N VAL A 216 3.60 25.96 17.64
CA VAL A 216 2.40 26.35 18.39
C VAL A 216 2.18 25.39 19.55
N ARG A 217 1.84 25.90 20.73
CA ARG A 217 1.46 25.10 21.91
C ARG A 217 0.02 25.42 22.27
N CYS A 218 -0.84 24.40 22.35
CA CYS A 218 -2.25 24.58 22.69
C CYS A 218 -2.55 24.02 24.09
N THR A 219 -3.21 24.83 24.91
CA THR A 219 -3.78 24.41 26.20
C THR A 219 -5.28 24.73 26.20
N GLU A 220 -5.71 25.79 26.89
CA GLU A 220 -7.03 26.40 26.72
C GLU A 220 -7.05 27.34 25.50
N GLU A 221 -5.94 28.04 25.28
CA GLU A 221 -5.66 28.86 24.09
C GLU A 221 -4.40 28.32 23.39
N CYS A 222 -4.22 28.67 22.12
CA CYS A 222 -3.01 28.31 21.37
C CYS A 222 -2.03 29.48 21.34
N GLU A 223 -0.77 29.21 21.64
CA GLU A 223 0.32 30.19 21.72
C GLU A 223 1.39 29.89 20.68
N LEU A 224 1.77 30.88 19.88
CA LEU A 224 2.98 30.82 19.05
C LEU A 224 4.18 30.96 19.98
N ILE A 225 5.02 29.93 20.04
CA ILE A 225 6.22 29.90 20.87
C ILE A 225 7.46 29.79 19.98
N GLN A 226 8.52 30.51 20.36
CA GLN A 226 9.79 30.53 19.64
C GLN A 226 10.92 30.23 20.62
N ARG A 227 11.89 29.43 20.18
CA ARG A 227 13.08 29.12 20.98
C ARG A 227 14.13 30.20 20.78
N VAL A 228 14.48 30.92 21.83
CA VAL A 228 15.53 31.95 21.86
C VAL A 228 16.42 31.69 23.07
N ASP A 229 17.74 31.63 22.88
CA ASP A 229 18.73 31.37 23.94
C ASP A 229 18.36 30.18 24.84
N ASP A 230 17.97 29.06 24.21
CA ASP A 230 17.50 27.81 24.86
C ASP A 230 16.24 27.92 25.73
N GLN A 231 15.53 29.03 25.67
CA GLN A 231 14.25 29.25 26.32
C GLN A 231 13.12 29.32 25.30
N TRP A 232 11.92 28.86 25.67
CA TRP A 232 10.71 29.01 24.84
C TRP A 232 9.95 30.26 25.26
N LEU A 233 9.81 31.22 24.34
CA LEU A 233 9.11 32.49 24.58
C LEU A 233 7.81 32.52 23.78
N THR A 234 6.73 33.00 24.41
CA THR A 234 5.44 33.21 23.73
C THR A 234 5.46 34.53 22.95
N LEU A 235 5.21 34.46 21.65
CA LEU A 235 5.17 35.62 20.75
C LEU A 235 3.74 36.15 20.54
N LYS A 236 2.78 35.25 20.33
CA LYS A 236 1.40 35.61 19.96
C LYS A 236 0.42 34.55 20.49
N LYS A 237 -0.81 34.94 20.80
CA LYS A 237 -1.88 34.03 21.22
C LYS A 237 -3.04 34.01 20.22
N PHE A 238 -3.68 32.85 20.07
CA PHE A 238 -4.77 32.62 19.16
C PHE A 238 -6.00 32.09 19.90
N LYS A 239 -7.16 32.66 19.56
CA LYS A 239 -8.47 32.27 20.12
C LYS A 239 -9.01 30.94 19.57
N TYR A 240 -8.44 30.46 18.47
CA TYR A 240 -8.88 29.25 17.79
C TYR A 240 -7.85 28.14 17.95
N PRO A 241 -8.27 26.87 18.06
CA PRO A 241 -7.36 25.74 18.00
C PRO A 241 -6.57 25.76 16.69
N VAL A 242 -5.25 25.73 16.78
CA VAL A 242 -4.33 25.66 15.65
C VAL A 242 -3.86 24.23 15.49
N SER A 243 -3.75 23.75 14.25
CA SER A 243 -3.28 22.37 13.97
C SER A 243 -2.08 22.30 13.03
N ASP A 244 -1.75 23.40 12.36
CA ASP A 244 -0.62 23.49 11.43
C ASP A 244 -0.32 24.97 11.16
N PHE A 245 0.91 25.31 10.78
CA PHE A 245 1.27 26.67 10.37
C PHE A 245 2.48 26.70 9.44
N SER A 246 2.66 27.81 8.74
CA SER A 246 3.85 28.12 7.95
C SER A 246 4.18 29.60 8.05
N VAL A 247 5.47 29.92 8.05
CA VAL A 247 6.03 31.28 8.11
C VAL A 247 6.47 31.70 6.70
N SER A 248 6.18 32.95 6.33
CA SER A 248 6.64 33.49 5.04
C SER A 248 8.16 33.67 5.02
N PRO A 249 8.83 33.54 3.86
CA PRO A 249 10.30 33.61 3.80
C PRO A 249 10.88 34.97 4.27
N ASP A 250 10.11 36.06 4.15
CA ASP A 250 10.45 37.39 4.67
C ASP A 250 10.15 37.60 6.16
N ASN A 251 9.58 36.59 6.85
CA ASN A 251 9.22 36.61 8.28
C ASN A 251 8.13 37.63 8.65
N LEU A 252 7.34 38.12 7.68
CA LEU A 252 6.28 39.09 7.92
C LEU A 252 4.90 38.47 8.17
N TYR A 253 4.64 37.30 7.57
CA TYR A 253 3.34 36.66 7.57
C TYR A 253 3.39 35.27 8.18
N LEU A 254 2.29 34.92 8.84
CA LEU A 254 2.03 33.62 9.39
C LEU A 254 0.71 33.10 8.79
N ALA A 255 0.77 31.93 8.16
CA ALA A 255 -0.41 31.22 7.69
C ALA A 255 -0.71 30.06 8.65
N LEU A 256 -1.95 29.96 9.12
CA LEU A 256 -2.38 29.01 10.16
C LEU A 256 -3.53 28.15 9.66
N THR A 257 -3.50 26.84 9.98
CA THR A 257 -4.70 26.01 9.93
C THR A 257 -5.40 26.06 11.29
N ILE A 258 -6.53 26.76 11.35
CA ILE A 258 -7.37 26.86 12.55
C ILE A 258 -8.64 26.02 12.44
N ARG A 259 -9.25 25.67 13.56
CA ARG A 259 -10.56 25.02 13.60
C ARG A 259 -11.66 25.98 14.06
N VAL A 260 -12.62 26.26 13.18
CA VAL A 260 -13.78 27.12 13.45
C VAL A 260 -15.05 26.28 13.34
N LYS A 261 -15.82 26.17 14.44
CA LYS A 261 -17.05 25.35 14.51
C LYS A 261 -16.88 23.92 13.96
N GLY A 262 -15.72 23.30 14.21
CA GLY A 262 -15.40 21.95 13.75
C GLY A 262 -14.77 21.86 12.36
N THR A 263 -14.79 22.93 11.56
CA THR A 263 -14.22 22.96 10.20
C THR A 263 -12.82 23.54 10.21
N LYS A 264 -11.87 22.92 9.47
CA LYS A 264 -10.51 23.47 9.33
C LYS A 264 -10.50 24.62 8.32
N GLN A 265 -9.82 25.70 8.61
CA GLN A 265 -9.69 26.84 7.72
C GLN A 265 -8.25 27.36 7.73
N VAL A 266 -7.78 27.83 6.58
CA VAL A 266 -6.50 28.52 6.47
C VAL A 266 -6.71 30.01 6.64
N VAL A 267 -5.96 30.62 7.56
CA VAL A 267 -5.99 32.05 7.85
C VAL A 267 -4.60 32.64 7.78
N LEU A 268 -4.52 33.92 7.45
CA LEU A 268 -3.29 34.71 7.36
C LEU A 268 -3.27 35.77 8.46
N THR A 269 -2.11 36.02 9.05
CA THR A 269 -1.91 37.13 9.99
C THR A 269 -0.53 37.74 9.78
N ASN A 270 -0.46 39.07 9.85
CA ASN A 270 0.81 39.78 9.85
C ASN A 270 1.39 39.74 11.28
N LEU A 271 2.68 39.47 11.40
CA LEU A 271 3.37 39.32 12.68
C LEU A 271 3.63 40.67 13.38
N ASP A 272 3.78 41.76 12.62
CA ASP A 272 3.99 43.12 13.13
C ASP A 272 2.67 43.83 13.51
N SER A 273 1.53 43.31 13.03
CA SER A 273 0.23 43.89 13.36
C SER A 273 -0.09 43.72 14.85
N LYS A 274 -0.30 44.85 15.54
CA LYS A 274 -0.78 44.88 16.93
C LYS A 274 -2.19 44.32 17.10
N GLN A 275 -2.96 44.25 16.01
CA GLN A 275 -4.28 43.62 16.01
C GLN A 275 -4.12 42.17 15.52
N ASN A 276 -4.61 41.22 16.30
CA ASN A 276 -4.66 39.79 15.94
C ASN A 276 -5.71 39.53 14.85
N GLU A 277 -5.73 40.35 13.80
CA GLU A 277 -6.61 40.16 12.66
C GLU A 277 -6.17 38.90 11.91
N LEU A 278 -7.15 38.03 11.70
CA LEU A 278 -7.02 36.80 10.95
C LEU A 278 -7.78 37.02 9.63
N GLU A 279 -7.04 37.05 8.55
CA GLU A 279 -7.62 37.09 7.22
C GLU A 279 -7.99 35.67 6.79
N PHE A 280 -9.28 35.44 6.51
CA PHE A 280 -9.74 34.14 6.05
C PHE A 280 -9.47 33.96 4.56
N THR A 281 -8.57 33.04 4.23
CA THR A 281 -8.22 32.73 2.84
C THR A 281 -9.28 31.86 2.15
N GLY A 282 -10.23 31.27 2.91
CA GLY A 282 -11.25 30.34 2.40
C GLY A 282 -12.71 30.80 2.54
N ALA A 283 -13.57 30.38 1.60
CA ALA A 283 -15.01 30.66 1.57
C ALA A 283 -15.85 29.61 2.34
N GLY A 284 -15.45 29.22 3.56
CA GLY A 284 -16.21 28.28 4.41
C GLY A 284 -15.98 26.78 4.15
N LEU A 285 -15.17 26.41 3.16
CA LEU A 285 -14.76 25.03 2.89
C LEU A 285 -13.59 24.60 3.80
N SER A 286 -13.48 23.29 4.06
CA SER A 286 -12.37 22.76 4.87
C SER A 286 -11.03 22.92 4.14
N ALA A 287 -10.07 23.61 4.75
CA ALA A 287 -8.74 23.86 4.19
C ALA A 287 -7.62 23.61 5.22
N TRP A 288 -6.46 23.11 4.77
CA TRP A 288 -5.32 22.73 5.63
C TRP A 288 -3.98 22.67 4.86
N HIS A 289 -2.87 22.49 5.59
CA HIS A 289 -1.48 22.51 5.09
C HIS A 289 -1.10 23.82 4.35
N PRO A 290 -1.15 24.98 5.04
CA PRO A 290 -0.61 26.21 4.49
C PRO A 290 0.89 26.06 4.27
N THR A 291 1.38 26.51 3.12
CA THR A 291 2.80 26.51 2.82
C THR A 291 3.12 27.69 1.91
N PHE A 292 4.07 28.52 2.31
CA PHE A 292 4.56 29.57 1.43
C PHE A 292 5.48 29.00 0.36
N VAL A 293 5.26 29.43 -0.89
CA VAL A 293 6.13 29.11 -2.04
C VAL A 293 7.19 30.20 -2.21
N ASN A 294 6.78 31.45 -1.94
CA ASN A 294 7.60 32.65 -1.95
C ASN A 294 6.89 33.73 -1.09
N ASN A 295 7.39 34.97 -1.10
CA ASN A 295 6.80 36.06 -0.31
C ASN A 295 5.40 36.50 -0.78
N GLU A 296 4.99 36.12 -1.98
CA GLU A 296 3.75 36.57 -2.62
C GLU A 296 2.71 35.46 -2.73
N THR A 297 3.12 34.19 -2.66
CA THR A 297 2.26 33.04 -2.96
C THR A 297 2.19 32.08 -1.78
N LEU A 298 0.99 31.94 -1.23
CA LEU A 298 0.62 30.90 -0.28
C LEU A 298 -0.13 29.78 -1.01
N ILE A 299 0.17 28.53 -0.69
CA ILE A 299 -0.60 27.37 -1.15
C ILE A 299 -1.18 26.58 0.01
N TYR A 300 -2.29 25.90 -0.25
CA TYR A 300 -2.92 24.97 0.70
C TYR A 300 -3.86 24.00 -0.01
N ILE A 301 -4.28 22.94 0.70
CA ILE A 301 -5.29 22.01 0.22
C ILE A 301 -6.67 22.44 0.71
N ALA A 302 -7.66 22.41 -0.18
CA ALA A 302 -9.06 22.64 0.16
C ALA A 302 -9.94 21.50 -0.34
N SER A 303 -10.94 21.13 0.46
CA SER A 303 -12.05 20.27 0.01
C SER A 303 -13.07 21.10 -0.77
N THR A 304 -13.64 20.51 -1.82
CA THR A 304 -14.82 21.05 -2.51
C THR A 304 -16.11 20.56 -1.85
N GLU A 305 -17.26 21.12 -2.24
CA GLU A 305 -18.59 20.64 -1.80
C GLU A 305 -18.85 19.17 -2.16
N GLN A 306 -18.18 18.64 -3.19
CA GLN A 306 -18.26 17.24 -3.62
C GLN A 306 -17.19 16.33 -2.97
N ASN A 307 -16.54 16.77 -1.89
CA ASN A 307 -15.42 16.06 -1.25
C ASN A 307 -14.21 15.77 -2.18
N LYS A 308 -14.09 16.47 -3.32
CA LYS A 308 -12.86 16.43 -4.12
C LYS A 308 -11.84 17.38 -3.52
N LEU A 309 -10.58 16.98 -3.51
CA LEU A 309 -9.47 17.80 -3.04
C LEU A 309 -8.94 18.67 -4.18
N LYS A 310 -8.67 19.94 -3.91
CA LYS A 310 -8.00 20.86 -4.82
C LYS A 310 -6.79 21.51 -4.15
N LEU A 311 -5.78 21.81 -4.94
CA LEU A 311 -4.70 22.68 -4.54
C LEU A 311 -5.14 24.13 -4.79
N VAL A 312 -5.02 24.98 -3.77
CA VAL A 312 -5.36 26.39 -3.89
C VAL A 312 -4.08 27.21 -3.83
N THR A 313 -3.92 28.14 -4.77
CA THR A 313 -2.91 29.19 -4.71
C THR A 313 -3.59 30.50 -4.32
N PHE A 314 -3.03 31.19 -3.33
CA PHE A 314 -3.48 32.47 -2.84
C PHE A 314 -2.34 33.49 -3.00
N ASP A 315 -2.63 34.56 -3.73
CA ASP A 315 -1.70 35.65 -3.97
C ASP A 315 -1.89 36.73 -2.90
N LEU A 316 -0.84 37.02 -2.13
CA LEU A 316 -0.86 37.93 -1.00
C LEU A 316 -1.02 39.41 -1.41
N ASN A 317 -0.65 39.78 -2.63
CA ASN A 317 -0.70 41.16 -3.10
C ASN A 317 -2.09 41.53 -3.64
N THR A 318 -2.68 40.61 -4.41
CA THR A 318 -3.96 40.78 -5.10
C THR A 318 -5.14 40.17 -4.32
N HIS A 319 -4.86 39.35 -3.31
CA HIS A 319 -5.83 38.54 -2.56
C HIS A 319 -6.64 37.59 -3.48
N SER A 320 -6.10 37.28 -4.66
CA SER A 320 -6.74 36.43 -5.65
C SER A 320 -6.47 34.94 -5.37
N LYS A 321 -7.38 34.08 -5.85
CA LYS A 321 -7.35 32.63 -5.61
C LYS A 321 -7.45 31.88 -6.92
N SER A 322 -6.59 30.88 -7.10
CA SER A 322 -6.72 29.89 -8.17
C SER A 322 -6.88 28.49 -7.60
N PHE A 323 -7.69 27.66 -8.27
CA PHE A 323 -8.00 26.30 -7.87
C PHE A 323 -7.46 25.33 -8.91
N LEU A 324 -6.40 24.60 -8.56
CA LEU A 324 -5.76 23.64 -9.44
C LEU A 324 -6.26 22.23 -9.12
N ASP A 325 -6.63 21.50 -10.18
CA ASP A 325 -6.97 20.09 -10.08
C ASP A 325 -5.69 19.27 -9.99
N ILE A 326 -5.57 18.50 -8.91
CA ILE A 326 -4.46 17.60 -8.67
C ILE A 326 -4.94 16.15 -8.81
N PRO A 327 -4.17 15.26 -9.46
CA PRO A 327 -4.56 13.87 -9.70
C PRO A 327 -4.40 13.01 -8.43
N LEU A 328 -4.85 13.52 -7.28
CA LEU A 328 -4.73 12.87 -5.98
C LEU A 328 -6.11 12.73 -5.32
N THR A 329 -6.49 11.51 -4.99
CA THR A 329 -7.75 11.23 -4.28
C THR A 329 -7.62 11.34 -2.76
N ARG A 330 -6.38 11.38 -2.27
CA ARG A 330 -6.03 11.57 -0.85
C ARG A 330 -4.72 12.32 -0.77
N ILE A 331 -4.63 13.24 0.18
CA ILE A 331 -3.42 14.02 0.47
C ILE A 331 -3.14 13.95 1.97
N SER A 332 -1.89 13.69 2.33
CA SER A 332 -1.49 13.52 3.73
C SER A 332 -0.47 14.53 4.23
N ALA A 333 0.35 15.09 3.34
CA ALA A 333 1.34 16.11 3.64
C ALA A 333 1.70 16.85 2.36
N LEU A 334 2.08 18.12 2.50
CA LEU A 334 2.49 19.03 1.44
C LEU A 334 3.65 19.88 1.96
N THR A 335 4.65 20.15 1.12
CA THR A 335 5.75 21.07 1.45
C THR A 335 6.32 21.71 0.19
N HIS A 336 6.87 22.91 0.33
CA HIS A 336 7.59 23.60 -0.74
C HIS A 336 9.03 23.10 -0.79
N ILE A 337 9.59 22.98 -1.99
CA ILE A 337 10.98 22.55 -2.18
C ILE A 337 11.84 23.74 -2.60
N LYS A 338 11.67 24.19 -3.86
CA LYS A 338 12.44 25.26 -4.47
C LYS A 338 11.65 25.82 -5.65
N ASN A 339 11.79 27.11 -5.90
CA ASN A 339 11.09 27.80 -6.98
C ASN A 339 9.58 27.49 -6.92
N ASN A 340 9.02 26.96 -8.00
CA ASN A 340 7.60 26.61 -8.11
C ASN A 340 7.32 25.12 -7.87
N GLN A 341 8.30 24.38 -7.33
CA GLN A 341 8.19 22.95 -7.08
C GLN A 341 7.76 22.65 -5.66
N ILE A 342 6.79 21.75 -5.54
CA ILE A 342 6.25 21.30 -4.27
C ILE A 342 6.23 19.77 -4.23
N ALA A 343 6.45 19.20 -3.05
CA ALA A 343 6.20 17.79 -2.81
C ALA A 343 4.82 17.62 -2.19
N ILE A 344 4.05 16.67 -2.71
CA ILE A 344 2.73 16.30 -2.19
C ILE A 344 2.69 14.79 -2.00
N THR A 345 2.24 14.33 -0.84
CA THR A 345 2.05 12.90 -0.58
C THR A 345 0.59 12.52 -0.74
N GLY A 346 0.33 11.42 -1.44
CA GLY A 346 -1.03 11.04 -1.74
C GLY A 346 -1.20 9.79 -2.60
N LYS A 347 -2.46 9.49 -2.93
CA LYS A 347 -2.87 8.37 -3.80
C LYS A 347 -3.27 8.89 -5.18
N ASN A 348 -2.54 8.49 -6.23
CA ASN A 348 -2.92 8.68 -7.64
C ASN A 348 -3.13 7.31 -8.28
N ASN A 349 -4.28 7.05 -8.92
CA ASN A 349 -4.53 5.82 -9.68
C ASN A 349 -4.08 4.51 -8.99
N LYS A 350 -4.34 4.37 -7.68
CA LYS A 350 -3.95 3.23 -6.80
C LYS A 350 -2.50 3.19 -6.33
N GLN A 351 -1.66 4.08 -6.84
CA GLN A 351 -0.30 4.24 -6.37
C GLN A 351 -0.26 5.25 -5.23
N TYR A 352 0.19 4.80 -4.05
CA TYR A 352 0.57 5.68 -2.96
C TYR A 352 2.00 6.16 -3.20
N GLY A 353 2.23 7.46 -3.02
CA GLY A 353 3.54 8.00 -3.30
C GLY A 353 3.76 9.41 -2.78
N VAL A 354 5.02 9.81 -2.88
CA VAL A 354 5.47 11.19 -2.81
C VAL A 354 5.61 11.69 -4.25
N TRP A 355 4.93 12.77 -4.57
CA TRP A 355 4.82 13.33 -5.92
C TRP A 355 5.45 14.71 -5.94
N LEU A 356 6.25 14.99 -6.95
CA LEU A 356 6.74 16.32 -7.29
C LEU A 356 5.72 16.98 -8.22
N TYR A 357 5.23 18.15 -7.83
CA TYR A 357 4.36 18.98 -8.65
C TYR A 357 5.00 20.34 -8.89
N ASP A 358 5.00 20.77 -10.15
CA ASP A 358 5.50 22.06 -10.58
C ASP A 358 4.32 22.98 -10.91
N LEU A 359 4.19 24.07 -10.17
CA LEU A 359 3.03 24.97 -10.23
C LEU A 359 2.93 25.74 -11.56
N GLU A 360 4.04 25.95 -12.26
CA GLU A 360 4.05 26.69 -13.54
C GLU A 360 3.78 25.76 -14.72
N THR A 361 4.46 24.62 -14.76
CA THR A 361 4.40 23.69 -15.90
C THR A 361 3.27 22.66 -15.77
N ASN A 362 2.65 22.54 -14.58
CA ASN A 362 1.71 21.48 -14.22
C ASN A 362 2.29 20.06 -14.33
N ASN A 363 3.62 19.94 -14.34
CA ASN A 363 4.29 18.65 -14.36
C ASN A 363 4.07 17.92 -13.03
N PHE A 364 3.65 16.66 -13.09
CA PHE A 364 3.35 15.84 -11.91
C PHE A 364 4.07 14.49 -12.02
N ASN A 365 5.14 14.32 -11.24
CA ASN A 365 6.04 13.18 -11.32
C ASN A 365 6.12 12.42 -9.99
N LEU A 366 6.18 11.10 -10.03
CA LEU A 366 6.39 10.28 -8.84
C LEU A 366 7.86 10.35 -8.41
N LEU A 367 8.13 10.78 -7.17
CA LEU A 367 9.47 10.74 -6.56
C LEU A 367 9.73 9.42 -5.84
N LYS A 368 8.75 8.95 -5.07
CA LYS A 368 8.87 7.72 -4.27
C LYS A 368 7.54 6.99 -4.17
N SER A 369 7.56 5.69 -4.49
CA SER A 369 6.42 4.81 -4.21
C SER A 369 6.37 4.47 -2.72
N LEU A 370 5.17 4.52 -2.14
CA LEU A 370 4.90 4.16 -0.76
C LEU A 370 4.05 2.89 -0.69
N LYS A 371 4.13 2.14 0.41
CA LYS A 371 3.21 1.01 0.62
C LYS A 371 1.82 1.55 0.95
N PRO A 372 0.74 0.83 0.62
CA PRO A 372 -0.61 1.22 1.03
C PRO A 372 -0.82 1.33 2.54
N SER A 373 -0.03 0.60 3.32
CA SER A 373 0.02 0.69 4.78
C SER A 373 0.80 1.90 5.30
N ASP A 374 1.63 2.52 4.46
CA ASP A 374 2.42 3.68 4.82
C ASP A 374 1.56 4.93 4.74
N THR A 375 1.67 5.80 5.74
CA THR A 375 1.08 7.13 5.74
C THR A 375 2.17 8.13 6.10
N VAL A 376 2.39 9.12 5.24
CA VAL A 376 3.29 10.23 5.57
C VAL A 376 2.55 11.18 6.50
N ARG A 377 3.05 11.35 7.73
CA ARG A 377 2.42 12.23 8.73
C ARG A 377 2.93 13.66 8.69
N ALA A 378 4.22 13.80 8.38
CA ALA A 378 4.89 15.08 8.30
C ALA A 378 5.98 15.00 7.24
N MET A 379 6.24 16.12 6.58
CA MET A 379 7.19 16.24 5.49
C MET A 379 7.79 17.64 5.50
N SER A 380 9.09 17.74 5.28
CA SER A 380 9.80 19.01 5.14
C SER A 380 10.90 18.86 4.12
N ALA A 381 11.10 19.89 3.31
CA ALA A 381 12.17 19.95 2.34
C ALA A 381 13.28 20.90 2.78
N SER A 382 14.44 20.66 2.20
CA SER A 382 15.55 21.58 2.05
C SER A 382 16.09 21.46 0.62
N LEU A 383 16.96 22.37 0.19
CA LEU A 383 17.41 22.61 -1.20
C LEU A 383 17.37 21.39 -2.15
N ASN A 384 17.93 20.25 -1.75
CA ASN A 384 17.93 18.99 -2.54
C ASN A 384 17.53 17.75 -1.72
N LYS A 385 16.82 17.93 -0.60
CA LYS A 385 16.55 16.87 0.38
C LYS A 385 15.13 16.97 0.90
N LEU A 386 14.42 15.85 0.91
CA LEU A 386 13.09 15.73 1.50
C LEU A 386 13.17 14.76 2.68
N ILE A 387 12.69 15.20 3.84
CA ILE A 387 12.57 14.36 5.03
C ILE A 387 11.11 14.07 5.27
N LEU A 388 10.82 12.79 5.47
CA LEU A 388 9.48 12.25 5.60
C LEU A 388 9.37 11.50 6.91
N ASN A 389 8.28 11.72 7.65
CA ASN A 389 7.85 10.76 8.65
C ASN A 389 6.87 9.77 8.01
N ILE A 390 7.28 8.52 7.89
CA ILE A 390 6.43 7.43 7.43
C ILE A 390 5.96 6.63 8.64
N GLN A 391 4.65 6.60 8.83
CA GLN A 391 3.97 5.74 9.79
C GLN A 391 3.38 4.53 9.06
N SER A 392 3.95 3.36 9.27
CA SER A 392 3.43 2.10 8.70
C SER A 392 2.36 1.52 9.62
N ARG A 393 1.13 1.37 9.13
CA ARG A 393 0.05 0.71 9.85
C ARG A 393 0.04 -0.78 9.56
N ARG A 394 -0.01 -1.60 10.61
CA ARG A 394 -0.15 -3.04 10.51
C ARG A 394 -1.37 -3.51 11.29
N ILE A 395 -2.22 -4.27 10.62
CA ILE A 395 -3.36 -4.96 11.24
C ILE A 395 -3.06 -6.45 11.10
N ASP A 396 -3.06 -7.14 12.24
CA ASP A 396 -2.91 -8.58 12.29
C ASP A 396 -4.28 -9.22 12.51
N ILE A 397 -4.51 -10.33 11.81
CA ILE A 397 -5.67 -11.18 12.03
C ILE A 397 -5.26 -12.30 12.97
N TRP A 398 -6.07 -12.53 13.99
CA TRP A 398 -5.90 -13.60 14.95
C TRP A 398 -7.15 -14.46 14.97
N SER A 399 -6.96 -15.78 15.07
CA SER A 399 -8.03 -16.68 15.49
C SER A 399 -7.68 -17.42 16.77
N GLN A 400 -8.65 -17.49 17.68
CA GLN A 400 -8.63 -18.32 18.88
C GLN A 400 -9.67 -19.43 18.75
N GLY A 401 -9.49 -20.55 19.47
CA GLY A 401 -10.42 -21.69 19.43
C GLY A 401 -9.77 -22.94 18.86
N ALA A 402 -10.56 -23.77 18.18
CA ALA A 402 -10.09 -25.02 17.57
C ALA A 402 -9.03 -24.78 16.49
N ASN A 403 -9.13 -23.66 15.77
CA ASN A 403 -8.32 -23.37 14.59
C ASN A 403 -7.56 -22.07 14.77
N LYS A 404 -6.33 -22.14 15.30
CA LYS A 404 -5.46 -20.97 15.52
C LYS A 404 -4.65 -20.64 14.27
N VAL A 405 -4.90 -19.47 13.70
CA VAL A 405 -4.19 -18.89 12.56
C VAL A 405 -3.86 -17.45 12.92
N GLN A 406 -2.62 -17.05 12.64
CA GLN A 406 -2.21 -15.65 12.74
C GLN A 406 -1.79 -15.20 11.34
N VAL A 407 -2.46 -14.18 10.80
CA VAL A 407 -2.04 -13.54 9.56
C VAL A 407 -1.37 -12.23 9.93
N ALA A 408 -0.09 -12.15 9.58
CA ALA A 408 0.79 -11.03 9.88
C ALA A 408 1.52 -10.60 8.61
N HIS A 409 1.28 -9.38 8.16
CA HIS A 409 1.98 -8.79 7.03
C HIS A 409 2.24 -7.30 7.28
N PRO A 410 3.29 -6.68 6.72
CA PRO A 410 3.47 -5.22 6.77
C PRO A 410 2.36 -4.38 6.10
N SER A 411 1.35 -5.03 5.52
CA SER A 411 0.20 -4.40 4.85
C SER A 411 -1.00 -4.36 5.81
N ILE A 412 -2.12 -3.83 5.33
CA ILE A 412 -3.37 -3.84 6.08
C ILE A 412 -4.16 -5.09 5.67
N ASP A 413 -4.20 -6.06 6.58
CA ASP A 413 -5.03 -7.28 6.49
C ASP A 413 -6.11 -7.19 7.56
N PHE A 414 -7.40 -7.20 7.18
CA PHE A 414 -8.51 -6.96 8.11
C PHE A 414 -9.86 -7.47 7.57
N ASN A 415 -10.89 -7.35 8.41
CA ASN A 415 -12.25 -7.83 8.15
C ASN A 415 -12.29 -9.33 7.84
N ALA A 416 -11.46 -10.10 8.55
CA ALA A 416 -11.37 -11.53 8.34
C ALA A 416 -12.64 -12.27 8.78
N SER A 417 -13.02 -13.27 8.01
CA SER A 417 -14.08 -14.21 8.35
C SER A 417 -13.55 -15.63 8.20
N ILE A 418 -14.00 -16.53 9.07
CA ILE A 418 -13.59 -17.93 9.07
C ILE A 418 -14.64 -18.77 8.38
N SER A 419 -14.19 -19.80 7.68
CA SER A 419 -15.08 -20.79 7.10
C SER A 419 -15.57 -21.78 8.17
N SER A 420 -16.77 -22.35 7.97
CA SER A 420 -17.39 -23.30 8.89
C SER A 420 -16.77 -24.70 8.86
N HIS A 421 -16.09 -25.07 7.77
CA HIS A 421 -15.66 -26.45 7.51
C HIS A 421 -14.16 -26.61 7.21
N SER A 422 -13.54 -25.66 6.50
CA SER A 422 -12.20 -25.84 5.92
C SER A 422 -11.06 -25.11 6.63
N ASN A 423 -11.32 -24.47 7.78
CA ASN A 423 -10.32 -23.69 8.55
C ASN A 423 -9.67 -22.54 7.76
N HIS A 424 -10.22 -22.17 6.61
CA HIS A 424 -9.74 -21.03 5.85
C HIS A 424 -10.22 -19.73 6.49
N LEU A 425 -9.33 -18.75 6.53
CA LEU A 425 -9.69 -17.36 6.75
C LEU A 425 -9.81 -16.66 5.40
N TYR A 426 -10.86 -15.88 5.22
CA TYR A 426 -11.05 -15.00 4.07
C TYR A 426 -11.03 -13.55 4.56
N PHE A 427 -10.23 -12.70 3.93
CA PHE A 427 -10.00 -11.35 4.43
C PHE A 427 -9.68 -10.37 3.29
N ALA A 428 -9.80 -9.09 3.61
CA ALA A 428 -9.38 -8.02 2.73
C ALA A 428 -7.91 -7.70 2.99
N SER A 429 -7.12 -7.59 1.93
CA SER A 429 -5.72 -7.17 2.03
C SER A 429 -5.39 -6.11 1.01
N ASN A 430 -4.50 -5.18 1.36
CA ASN A 430 -4.00 -4.16 0.43
C ASN A 430 -2.56 -4.35 -0.02
N ARG A 431 -2.06 -5.58 0.01
CA ARG A 431 -0.67 -5.92 -0.32
C ARG A 431 -0.21 -5.41 -1.69
N THR A 432 -1.08 -5.28 -2.69
CA THR A 432 -0.69 -4.90 -4.06
C THR A 432 -0.90 -3.43 -4.43
N GLY A 433 -1.47 -2.60 -3.54
CA GLY A 433 -1.83 -1.21 -3.86
C GLY A 433 -3.30 -0.88 -3.68
N SER A 434 -4.16 -1.89 -3.82
CA SER A 434 -5.62 -1.82 -3.70
C SER A 434 -6.12 -2.88 -2.74
N TYR A 435 -7.37 -2.82 -2.28
CA TYR A 435 -7.93 -3.92 -1.51
C TYR A 435 -8.40 -5.04 -2.44
N GLU A 436 -7.91 -6.25 -2.19
CA GLU A 436 -8.31 -7.48 -2.86
C GLU A 436 -8.81 -8.51 -1.85
N LEU A 437 -9.45 -9.57 -2.35
CA LEU A 437 -9.85 -10.73 -1.54
C LEU A 437 -8.70 -11.71 -1.43
N TRP A 438 -8.37 -12.08 -0.20
CA TRP A 438 -7.30 -13.03 0.13
C TRP A 438 -7.84 -14.16 1.00
N THR A 439 -7.16 -15.29 0.96
CA THR A 439 -7.38 -16.39 1.89
C THR A 439 -6.09 -16.76 2.60
N SER A 440 -6.20 -17.32 3.80
CA SER A 440 -5.08 -17.90 4.52
C SER A 440 -5.50 -19.18 5.21
N ASP A 441 -4.60 -20.15 5.19
CA ASP A 441 -4.63 -21.37 5.99
C ASP A 441 -3.33 -21.47 6.82
N TYR A 442 -2.98 -22.68 7.29
CA TYR A 442 -1.73 -22.93 8.00
C TYR A 442 -0.48 -22.88 7.10
N SER A 443 -0.63 -22.99 5.79
CA SER A 443 0.47 -23.00 4.81
C SER A 443 0.89 -21.60 4.38
N GLY A 444 -0.02 -20.63 4.50
CA GLY A 444 0.24 -19.22 4.22
C GLY A 444 -0.99 -18.51 3.65
N SER A 445 -0.78 -17.30 3.12
CA SER A 445 -1.85 -16.51 2.51
C SER A 445 -1.70 -16.44 0.99
N THR A 446 -2.82 -16.54 0.27
CA THR A 446 -2.89 -16.43 -1.19
C THR A 446 -3.97 -15.44 -1.61
N ARG A 447 -3.76 -14.76 -2.74
CA ARG A 447 -4.76 -13.85 -3.34
C ARG A 447 -5.80 -14.68 -4.07
N LEU A 448 -7.08 -14.42 -3.83
CA LEU A 448 -8.20 -15.10 -4.50
C LEU A 448 -8.76 -14.31 -5.68
N SER A 449 -8.81 -12.98 -5.59
CA SER A 449 -9.41 -12.15 -6.64
C SER A 449 -8.47 -11.08 -7.17
N ASP A 450 -8.65 -10.73 -8.44
CA ASP A 450 -8.02 -9.57 -9.08
C ASP A 450 -8.88 -8.29 -8.93
N VAL A 451 -9.84 -8.31 -8.00
CA VAL A 451 -10.64 -7.13 -7.68
C VAL A 451 -9.72 -6.06 -7.13
N SER A 452 -9.84 -4.85 -7.66
CA SER A 452 -9.04 -3.72 -7.22
C SER A 452 -9.95 -2.65 -6.64
N ALA A 453 -10.21 -2.75 -5.34
CA ALA A 453 -11.11 -1.88 -4.60
C ALA A 453 -10.36 -0.76 -3.85
N ASP A 454 -11.05 0.35 -3.60
CA ASP A 454 -10.59 1.39 -2.67
C ASP A 454 -10.70 0.92 -1.21
N LEU A 455 -11.68 0.04 -0.92
CA LEU A 455 -11.90 -0.61 0.36
C LEU A 455 -12.70 -1.90 0.15
N ILE A 456 -12.40 -2.95 0.92
CA ILE A 456 -13.31 -4.08 1.14
C ILE A 456 -13.67 -4.05 2.63
N ASP A 457 -14.93 -3.77 2.95
CA ASP A 457 -15.37 -3.47 4.31
C ASP A 457 -16.07 -4.64 5.02
N LYS A 458 -16.46 -5.68 4.29
CA LYS A 458 -16.92 -6.95 4.87
C LYS A 458 -16.64 -8.10 3.91
N VAL A 459 -16.17 -9.22 4.44
CA VAL A 459 -15.99 -10.50 3.75
C VAL A 459 -16.80 -11.55 4.50
N LEU A 460 -17.61 -12.33 3.79
CA LEU A 460 -18.47 -13.38 4.35
C LEU A 460 -18.52 -14.61 3.42
N PRO A 461 -17.84 -15.71 3.77
CA PRO A 461 -18.05 -16.99 3.10
C PRO A 461 -19.47 -17.49 3.37
N SER A 462 -20.01 -18.21 2.39
CA SER A 462 -21.29 -18.91 2.51
C SER A 462 -21.13 -20.16 3.40
N HIS A 463 -22.21 -20.67 3.99
CA HIS A 463 -22.17 -21.82 4.89
C HIS A 463 -21.65 -23.10 4.20
N SER A 464 -22.00 -23.28 2.93
CA SER A 464 -21.52 -24.38 2.07
C SER A 464 -20.11 -24.16 1.51
N GLU A 465 -19.52 -22.99 1.72
CA GLU A 465 -18.22 -22.58 1.16
C GLU A 465 -18.12 -22.65 -0.37
N ASN A 466 -19.25 -22.56 -1.06
CA ASN A 466 -19.25 -22.43 -2.51
C ASN A 466 -18.97 -20.99 -2.96
N PHE A 467 -19.38 -20.02 -2.14
CA PHE A 467 -19.27 -18.61 -2.46
C PHE A 467 -18.67 -17.77 -1.33
N ILE A 468 -18.09 -16.64 -1.71
CA ILE A 468 -17.71 -15.57 -0.80
C ILE A 468 -18.42 -14.30 -1.25
N ALA A 469 -19.28 -13.76 -0.38
CA ALA A 469 -19.87 -12.45 -0.56
C ALA A 469 -19.01 -11.41 0.14
N PHE A 470 -18.72 -10.31 -0.55
CA PHE A 470 -18.02 -9.19 0.07
C PHE A 470 -18.54 -7.86 -0.48
N THR A 471 -18.46 -6.82 0.34
CA THR A 471 -18.78 -5.47 -0.08
C THR A 471 -17.51 -4.67 -0.31
N MET A 472 -17.48 -3.94 -1.42
CA MET A 472 -16.33 -3.14 -1.80
C MET A 472 -16.75 -1.72 -2.17
N GLN A 473 -15.86 -0.78 -1.94
CA GLN A 473 -15.97 0.59 -2.41
C GLN A 473 -15.00 0.80 -3.58
N SER A 474 -15.47 1.44 -4.64
CA SER A 474 -14.66 1.79 -5.78
C SER A 474 -15.25 3.03 -6.43
N GLN A 475 -14.41 4.05 -6.66
CA GLN A 475 -14.85 5.30 -7.33
C GLN A 475 -16.06 5.96 -6.65
N GLN A 476 -16.06 6.02 -5.31
CA GLN A 476 -17.15 6.56 -4.48
C GLN A 476 -18.50 5.80 -4.57
N GLN A 477 -18.54 4.67 -5.27
CA GLN A 477 -19.69 3.76 -5.30
C GLN A 477 -19.42 2.54 -4.43
N LYS A 478 -20.50 1.91 -3.94
CA LYS A 478 -20.43 0.68 -3.15
C LYS A 478 -21.05 -0.47 -3.94
N PHE A 479 -20.38 -1.61 -3.94
CA PHE A 479 -20.78 -2.81 -4.65
C PHE A 479 -20.84 -4.00 -3.70
N LEU A 480 -21.84 -4.85 -3.91
CA LEU A 480 -21.80 -6.25 -3.49
C LEU A 480 -21.11 -7.06 -4.59
N VAL A 481 -20.22 -7.95 -4.18
CA VAL A 481 -19.53 -8.87 -5.08
C VAL A 481 -19.67 -10.29 -4.56
N LEU A 482 -19.94 -11.22 -5.48
CA LEU A 482 -19.96 -12.65 -5.21
C LEU A 482 -18.82 -13.33 -5.96
N TYR A 483 -18.00 -14.08 -5.23
CA TYR A 483 -16.90 -14.87 -5.77
C TYR A 483 -17.19 -16.37 -5.61
N SER A 484 -17.11 -17.13 -6.69
CA SER A 484 -17.20 -18.58 -6.69
C SER A 484 -15.85 -19.17 -6.35
N ILE A 485 -15.79 -19.95 -5.26
CA ILE A 485 -14.55 -20.62 -4.82
C ILE A 485 -14.18 -21.71 -5.82
N ALA A 486 -15.15 -22.54 -6.24
CA ALA A 486 -14.92 -23.65 -7.16
C ALA A 486 -14.44 -23.20 -8.55
N ASP A 487 -15.01 -22.11 -9.07
CA ASP A 487 -14.65 -21.59 -10.40
C ASP A 487 -13.47 -20.60 -10.38
N ALA A 488 -13.01 -20.21 -9.19
CA ALA A 488 -12.03 -19.15 -8.96
C ALA A 488 -12.33 -17.84 -9.73
N LYS A 489 -13.60 -17.40 -9.73
CA LYS A 489 -14.03 -16.21 -10.49
C LYS A 489 -15.15 -15.42 -9.81
N LEU A 490 -15.28 -14.15 -10.19
CA LEU A 490 -16.43 -13.31 -9.82
C LEU A 490 -17.66 -13.75 -10.60
N THR A 491 -18.76 -14.03 -9.91
CA THR A 491 -20.03 -14.44 -10.51
C THR A 491 -21.08 -13.34 -10.47
N MET A 492 -20.95 -12.37 -9.56
CA MET A 492 -21.87 -11.24 -9.44
C MET A 492 -21.12 -9.98 -9.01
N LYS A 493 -21.53 -8.84 -9.58
CA LYS A 493 -21.21 -7.50 -9.09
C LYS A 493 -22.45 -6.63 -9.20
N LEU A 494 -23.00 -6.21 -8.07
CA LEU A 494 -24.24 -5.43 -7.97
C LEU A 494 -23.95 -4.11 -7.23
N GLU A 495 -24.37 -2.98 -7.80
CA GLU A 495 -24.30 -1.70 -7.08
C GLU A 495 -25.32 -1.69 -5.93
N ILE A 496 -24.89 -1.30 -4.75
CA ILE A 496 -25.72 -1.24 -3.54
C ILE A 496 -25.66 0.16 -2.92
N PRO A 497 -26.68 0.58 -2.16
CA PRO A 497 -26.66 1.89 -1.50
C PRO A 497 -25.40 2.08 -0.65
N HIS A 498 -24.73 3.25 -0.76
CA HIS A 498 -23.47 3.52 -0.08
C HIS A 498 -23.54 3.31 1.45
N ALA A 499 -24.68 3.65 2.06
CA ALA A 499 -24.91 3.51 3.51
C ALA A 499 -25.46 2.12 3.91
N SER A 500 -25.19 1.08 3.12
CA SER A 500 -25.55 -0.31 3.43
C SER A 500 -24.35 -1.12 3.92
N ASN A 501 -24.56 -2.10 4.79
CA ASN A 501 -23.54 -3.02 5.29
C ASN A 501 -24.04 -4.46 5.15
N LEU A 502 -23.19 -5.34 4.64
CA LEU A 502 -23.50 -6.76 4.57
C LEU A 502 -23.48 -7.38 5.97
N ILE A 503 -24.55 -8.07 6.37
CA ILE A 503 -24.71 -8.60 7.73
C ILE A 503 -24.74 -10.12 7.82
N GLY A 504 -25.18 -10.86 6.79
CA GLY A 504 -25.21 -12.32 6.88
C GLY A 504 -25.85 -13.04 5.69
N TRP A 505 -25.73 -14.36 5.73
CA TRP A 505 -26.34 -15.33 4.80
C TRP A 505 -27.63 -15.93 5.37
N SER A 506 -28.51 -16.41 4.50
CA SER A 506 -29.49 -17.45 4.86
C SER A 506 -28.77 -18.78 5.10
N GLU A 507 -29.39 -19.66 5.89
CA GLU A 507 -28.89 -21.03 6.14
C GLU A 507 -28.64 -21.82 4.85
N PHE A 508 -29.39 -21.50 3.79
CA PHE A 508 -29.35 -22.20 2.50
C PHE A 508 -28.44 -21.54 1.45
N ASP A 509 -27.69 -20.49 1.81
CA ASP A 509 -26.80 -19.74 0.90
C ASP A 509 -27.49 -19.12 -0.33
N ASP A 510 -28.80 -18.91 -0.29
CA ASP A 510 -29.61 -18.41 -1.42
C ASP A 510 -30.04 -16.95 -1.25
N GLU A 511 -29.88 -16.37 -0.06
CA GLU A 511 -30.27 -15.02 0.29
C GLU A 511 -29.19 -14.33 1.13
N LEU A 512 -28.91 -13.06 0.82
CA LEU A 512 -27.99 -12.20 1.56
C LEU A 512 -28.77 -11.10 2.28
N PHE A 513 -28.34 -10.76 3.48
CA PHE A 513 -28.95 -9.70 4.29
C PHE A 513 -28.02 -8.49 4.42
N PHE A 514 -28.62 -7.30 4.41
CA PHE A 514 -27.96 -6.02 4.53
C PHE A 514 -28.65 -5.15 5.56
N SER A 515 -27.84 -4.42 6.32
CA SER A 515 -28.24 -3.25 7.07
C SER A 515 -28.25 -2.04 6.13
N LYS A 516 -29.29 -1.22 6.09
CA LYS A 516 -29.26 0.08 5.40
C LYS A 516 -29.55 1.20 6.39
N LYS A 517 -28.64 2.16 6.51
CA LYS A 517 -28.85 3.33 7.35
C LYS A 517 -30.03 4.17 6.82
N SER A 518 -30.99 4.44 7.69
CA SER A 518 -32.07 5.40 7.54
C SER A 518 -31.80 6.63 8.41
N VAL A 519 -32.73 7.59 8.51
CA VAL A 519 -32.52 8.87 9.21
C VAL A 519 -32.16 8.65 10.69
N GLU A 520 -32.86 7.75 11.38
CA GLU A 520 -32.64 7.46 12.81
C GLU A 520 -32.49 5.96 13.13
N SER A 521 -32.57 5.09 12.11
CA SER A 521 -32.61 3.63 12.28
C SER A 521 -31.76 2.90 11.23
N PHE A 522 -31.72 1.57 11.33
CA PHE A 522 -31.13 0.70 10.32
C PHE A 522 -32.20 -0.28 9.83
N ASP A 523 -32.53 -0.22 8.54
CA ASP A 523 -33.51 -1.10 7.92
C ASP A 523 -32.86 -2.41 7.48
N LEU A 524 -33.62 -3.49 7.56
CA LEU A 524 -33.23 -4.80 7.06
C LEU A 524 -33.62 -4.95 5.59
N ILE A 525 -32.62 -5.22 4.76
CA ILE A 525 -32.78 -5.49 3.33
C ILE A 525 -32.30 -6.90 3.05
N SER A 526 -32.96 -7.60 2.14
CA SER A 526 -32.48 -8.87 1.61
C SER A 526 -32.27 -8.84 0.10
N LEU A 527 -31.43 -9.74 -0.36
CA LEU A 527 -31.14 -10.02 -1.76
C LEU A 527 -31.21 -11.53 -1.96
N LYS A 528 -32.25 -12.02 -2.63
CA LYS A 528 -32.23 -13.39 -3.14
C LYS A 528 -31.33 -13.47 -4.37
N LEU A 529 -30.40 -14.42 -4.38
CA LEU A 529 -29.41 -14.55 -5.44
C LEU A 529 -30.06 -14.86 -6.81
N SER A 530 -31.21 -15.53 -6.83
CA SER A 530 -31.97 -15.79 -8.06
C SER A 530 -32.60 -14.53 -8.67
N GLU A 531 -32.98 -13.55 -7.83
CA GLU A 531 -33.75 -12.37 -8.26
C GLU A 531 -32.88 -11.16 -8.60
N HIS A 532 -31.64 -11.09 -8.08
CA HIS A 532 -30.70 -9.97 -8.27
C HIS A 532 -31.28 -8.59 -7.88
N LYS A 533 -32.27 -8.57 -6.98
CA LYS A 533 -32.95 -7.34 -6.56
C LYS A 533 -33.01 -7.22 -5.03
N LEU A 534 -32.59 -6.07 -4.53
CA LEU A 534 -32.71 -5.72 -3.11
C LEU A 534 -34.17 -5.44 -2.74
N LYS A 535 -34.61 -6.02 -1.62
CA LYS A 535 -35.96 -5.85 -1.05
C LYS A 535 -35.87 -5.47 0.42
N THR A 536 -36.59 -4.43 0.83
CA THR A 536 -36.73 -4.11 2.26
C THR A 536 -37.62 -5.17 2.91
N VAL A 537 -37.11 -5.80 3.96
CA VAL A 537 -37.79 -6.91 4.67
C VAL A 537 -38.44 -6.41 5.95
N ALA A 538 -37.73 -5.58 6.72
CA ALA A 538 -38.24 -4.99 7.95
C ALA A 538 -37.59 -3.62 8.19
N LEU A 539 -38.37 -2.68 8.70
CA LEU A 539 -37.85 -1.38 9.15
C LEU A 539 -37.27 -1.52 10.55
N ASP A 540 -36.25 -0.73 10.87
CA ASP A 540 -35.67 -0.70 12.22
C ASP A 540 -35.21 -2.09 12.73
N ALA A 541 -34.58 -2.86 11.83
CA ALA A 541 -34.29 -4.27 12.00
C ALA A 541 -32.90 -4.73 11.47
N GLY A 542 -32.04 -3.78 11.09
CA GLY A 542 -30.85 -4.03 10.27
C GLY A 542 -29.56 -4.38 11.02
N TYR A 543 -29.57 -4.94 12.23
CA TYR A 543 -28.32 -5.25 12.94
C TYR A 543 -27.81 -6.66 12.68
N ILE A 544 -28.70 -7.65 12.76
CA ILE A 544 -28.44 -9.06 12.52
C ILE A 544 -29.68 -9.67 11.89
N ALA A 545 -29.49 -10.57 10.94
CA ALA A 545 -30.56 -11.36 10.34
C ALA A 545 -30.03 -12.64 9.72
N THR A 546 -30.84 -13.68 9.74
CA THR A 546 -30.65 -14.91 8.96
C THR A 546 -32.01 -15.54 8.68
N ARG A 547 -32.09 -16.41 7.68
CA ARG A 547 -33.29 -17.18 7.37
C ARG A 547 -32.95 -18.66 7.39
N ASP A 548 -33.69 -19.40 8.19
CA ASP A 548 -33.59 -20.84 8.39
C ASP A 548 -34.91 -21.53 7.99
N GLN A 549 -34.99 -22.84 8.22
CA GLN A 549 -36.21 -23.64 8.00
C GLN A 549 -37.44 -23.15 8.80
N LYS A 550 -37.23 -22.49 9.94
CA LYS A 550 -38.31 -22.00 10.84
C LYS A 550 -38.78 -20.59 10.44
N GLY A 551 -38.00 -19.83 9.66
CA GLY A 551 -38.36 -18.51 9.14
C GLY A 551 -37.22 -17.49 9.18
N LEU A 552 -37.55 -16.20 9.11
CA LEU A 552 -36.57 -15.11 9.23
C LEU A 552 -36.35 -14.76 10.70
N LEU A 553 -35.12 -14.90 11.17
CA LEU A 553 -34.67 -14.44 12.46
C LEU A 553 -33.98 -13.08 12.30
N TYR A 554 -34.33 -12.09 13.10
CA TYR A 554 -33.74 -10.75 13.02
C TYR A 554 -33.85 -9.97 14.33
N TYR A 555 -33.02 -8.93 14.49
CA TYR A 555 -33.07 -8.06 15.67
C TYR A 555 -33.88 -6.79 15.39
N GLU A 556 -34.93 -6.55 16.18
CA GLU A 556 -35.74 -5.34 16.13
C GLU A 556 -35.27 -4.32 17.18
N LEU A 557 -34.90 -3.11 16.75
CA LEU A 557 -34.38 -2.10 17.68
C LEU A 557 -35.46 -1.52 18.59
N SER A 558 -36.62 -1.15 18.04
CA SER A 558 -37.72 -0.54 18.79
C SER A 558 -38.10 -1.35 20.03
N SER A 559 -38.20 -2.67 19.89
CA SER A 559 -38.50 -3.59 20.98
C SER A 559 -37.25 -4.14 21.67
N LYS A 560 -36.05 -3.87 21.14
CA LYS A 560 -34.76 -4.45 21.56
C LYS A 560 -34.79 -5.99 21.67
N THR A 561 -35.56 -6.62 20.79
CA THR A 561 -35.89 -8.05 20.85
C THR A 561 -35.38 -8.76 19.61
N LEU A 562 -34.85 -9.97 19.79
CA LEU A 562 -34.64 -10.92 18.72
C LEU A 562 -36.00 -11.52 18.34
N MET A 563 -36.45 -11.20 17.13
CA MET A 563 -37.75 -11.56 16.58
C MET A 563 -37.59 -12.66 15.53
N ARG A 564 -38.60 -13.51 15.41
CA ARG A 564 -38.71 -14.48 14.33
C ARG A 564 -39.99 -14.25 13.56
N TYR A 565 -39.89 -14.01 12.25
CA TYR A 565 -41.02 -14.08 11.34
C TYR A 565 -41.09 -15.50 10.79
N ASN A 566 -42.00 -16.30 11.33
CA ASN A 566 -42.08 -17.72 11.01
C ASN A 566 -42.65 -17.97 9.60
N VAL A 567 -42.57 -19.23 9.15
CA VAL A 567 -43.05 -19.63 7.81
C VAL A 567 -44.56 -19.38 7.58
N ASN A 568 -45.34 -19.28 8.66
CA ASN A 568 -46.78 -18.99 8.60
C ASN A 568 -47.09 -17.47 8.59
N GLY A 569 -46.05 -16.64 8.58
CA GLY A 569 -46.17 -15.18 8.56
C GLY A 569 -46.49 -14.54 9.90
N GLN A 570 -46.34 -15.27 11.01
CA GLN A 570 -46.51 -14.74 12.37
C GLN A 570 -45.16 -14.30 12.94
N LYS A 571 -45.21 -13.31 13.83
CA LYS A 571 -44.03 -12.69 14.45
C LYS A 571 -43.90 -13.13 15.91
N ASP A 572 -42.86 -13.90 16.20
CA ASP A 572 -42.56 -14.47 17.50
C ASP A 572 -41.42 -13.70 18.19
N ALA A 573 -41.62 -13.29 19.44
CA ALA A 573 -40.57 -12.67 20.26
C ALA A 573 -39.74 -13.76 20.96
N LEU A 574 -38.43 -13.84 20.69
CA LEU A 574 -37.59 -14.91 21.23
C LEU A 574 -36.81 -14.49 22.49
N ILE A 575 -36.05 -13.40 22.42
CA ILE A 575 -35.16 -12.93 23.50
C ILE A 575 -35.07 -11.40 23.47
N ARG A 576 -35.32 -10.73 24.60
CA ARG A 576 -34.96 -9.31 24.76
C ARG A 576 -33.52 -9.18 25.20
N LEU A 577 -32.72 -8.37 24.51
CA LEU A 577 -31.31 -8.15 24.90
C LEU A 577 -31.17 -7.46 26.27
N SER A 578 -32.20 -6.72 26.72
CA SER A 578 -32.26 -6.16 28.08
C SER A 578 -32.17 -7.24 29.15
N ASP A 579 -32.74 -8.42 28.88
CA ASP A 579 -32.77 -9.54 29.83
C ASP A 579 -31.39 -10.18 29.99
N LEU A 580 -30.47 -9.88 29.05
CA LEU A 580 -29.07 -10.31 29.09
C LEU A 580 -28.17 -9.33 29.87
N ASN A 581 -28.75 -8.29 30.51
CA ASN A 581 -28.04 -7.21 31.20
C ASN A 581 -27.02 -6.48 30.31
N LEU A 582 -27.28 -6.42 29.00
CA LEU A 582 -26.45 -5.69 28.06
C LEU A 582 -26.84 -4.21 28.08
N LYS A 583 -25.91 -3.33 28.48
CA LYS A 583 -26.13 -1.87 28.53
C LYS A 583 -26.41 -1.25 27.14
N SER A 584 -25.91 -1.89 26.08
CA SER A 584 -26.06 -1.48 24.69
C SER A 584 -25.91 -2.69 23.76
N LEU A 585 -26.22 -2.49 22.47
CA LEU A 585 -25.93 -3.48 21.43
C LEU A 585 -24.44 -3.89 21.46
N PRO A 586 -24.13 -5.19 21.50
CA PRO A 586 -22.76 -5.68 21.51
C PRO A 586 -22.01 -5.32 20.23
N SER A 587 -20.71 -5.04 20.36
CA SER A 587 -19.86 -4.68 19.22
C SER A 587 -19.52 -5.85 18.28
N CYS A 588 -19.81 -7.09 18.67
CA CYS A 588 -19.52 -8.30 17.89
C CYS A 588 -20.75 -9.23 17.74
N LEU A 589 -21.92 -8.63 17.57
CA LEU A 589 -23.16 -9.39 17.47
C LEU A 589 -23.17 -10.25 16.19
N LYS A 590 -23.37 -11.56 16.32
CA LYS A 590 -23.52 -12.50 15.19
C LYS A 590 -24.54 -13.59 15.51
N LEU A 591 -25.30 -14.00 14.50
CA LEU A 591 -26.15 -15.17 14.55
C LEU A 591 -25.54 -16.28 13.71
N ASP A 592 -25.53 -17.50 14.24
CA ASP A 592 -25.24 -18.71 13.49
C ASP A 592 -26.11 -19.83 14.04
N ASN A 593 -27.00 -20.37 13.20
CA ASN A 593 -28.06 -21.30 13.59
C ASN A 593 -28.91 -20.78 14.78
N ASP A 594 -29.07 -21.60 15.83
CA ASP A 594 -29.79 -21.24 17.06
C ASP A 594 -28.90 -20.52 18.10
N ASP A 595 -27.65 -20.17 17.77
CA ASP A 595 -26.72 -19.50 18.69
C ASP A 595 -26.52 -18.00 18.37
N LEU A 596 -26.71 -17.17 19.39
CA LEU A 596 -26.41 -15.75 19.36
C LEU A 596 -25.05 -15.48 20.02
N TYR A 597 -24.11 -14.96 19.25
CA TYR A 597 -22.78 -14.59 19.70
C TYR A 597 -22.70 -13.10 19.99
N PHE A 598 -22.02 -12.73 21.09
CA PHE A 598 -21.84 -11.34 21.47
C PHE A 598 -20.65 -11.11 22.40
N CYS A 599 -20.19 -9.86 22.43
CA CYS A 599 -19.06 -9.43 23.26
C CYS A 599 -19.54 -8.54 24.40
N GLU A 600 -18.95 -8.75 25.58
CA GLU A 600 -19.08 -7.87 26.72
C GLU A 600 -17.74 -7.17 27.00
N ARG A 601 -17.72 -5.84 26.94
CA ARG A 601 -16.50 -5.07 27.23
C ARG A 601 -16.26 -4.99 28.74
N LYS A 602 -15.05 -5.35 29.15
CA LYS A 602 -14.51 -5.16 30.50
C LYS A 602 -13.45 -4.05 30.49
N LYS A 603 -12.84 -3.76 31.65
CA LYS A 603 -11.88 -2.65 31.82
C LYS A 603 -10.69 -2.78 30.88
N ASP A 604 -10.12 -3.98 30.73
CA ASP A 604 -8.89 -4.17 29.95
C ASP A 604 -9.05 -5.19 28.80
N THR A 605 -10.23 -5.81 28.67
CA THR A 605 -10.50 -6.89 27.72
C THR A 605 -11.95 -6.89 27.22
N GLN A 606 -12.27 -7.77 26.27
CA GLN A 606 -13.63 -8.09 25.85
C GLN A 606 -13.85 -9.60 25.98
N ILE A 607 -14.94 -9.99 26.64
CA ILE A 607 -15.31 -11.40 26.81
C ILE A 607 -16.32 -11.77 25.75
N VAL A 608 -16.09 -12.89 25.05
CA VAL A 608 -16.97 -13.40 24.01
C VAL A 608 -17.86 -14.50 24.58
N TYR A 609 -19.16 -14.39 24.33
CA TYR A 609 -20.19 -15.33 24.77
C TYR A 609 -20.97 -15.91 23.58
N SER A 610 -21.45 -17.14 23.72
CA SER A 610 -22.59 -17.66 22.97
C SER A 610 -23.82 -17.76 23.88
N LEU A 611 -25.00 -17.61 23.29
CA LEU A 611 -26.29 -17.84 23.92
C LEU A 611 -27.14 -18.68 22.99
N ASN A 612 -27.49 -19.88 23.42
CA ASN A 612 -28.43 -20.69 22.68
C ASN A 612 -29.85 -20.11 22.83
N ILE A 613 -30.50 -19.79 21.72
CA ILE A 613 -31.77 -19.07 21.71
C ILE A 613 -32.90 -19.94 22.25
N SER A 614 -32.83 -21.24 22.00
CA SER A 614 -33.83 -22.24 22.39
C SER A 614 -33.72 -22.60 23.87
N THR A 615 -32.52 -22.95 24.36
CA THR A 615 -32.30 -23.37 25.76
C THR A 615 -32.07 -22.20 26.72
N LYS A 616 -31.78 -21.00 26.20
CA LYS A 616 -31.31 -19.82 26.96
C LYS A 616 -29.98 -20.03 27.69
N GLU A 617 -29.24 -21.08 27.36
CA GLU A 617 -27.94 -21.35 27.95
C GLU A 617 -26.90 -20.36 27.43
N LYS A 618 -26.27 -19.60 28.36
CA LYS A 618 -25.18 -18.66 28.06
C LYS A 618 -23.83 -19.31 28.40
N LYS A 619 -22.92 -19.38 27.43
CA LYS A 619 -21.58 -19.96 27.57
C LYS A 619 -20.49 -18.93 27.26
N ARG A 620 -19.44 -18.88 28.09
CA ARG A 620 -18.22 -18.09 27.82
C ARG A 620 -17.34 -18.85 26.83
N LEU A 621 -16.97 -18.22 25.71
CA LEU A 621 -16.13 -18.82 24.68
C LEU A 621 -14.66 -18.45 24.85
N GLY A 622 -14.37 -17.19 25.22
CA GLY A 622 -13.01 -16.70 25.30
C GLY A 622 -12.91 -15.22 25.66
N GLU A 623 -11.70 -14.69 25.56
CA GLU A 623 -11.38 -13.30 25.89
C GLU A 623 -10.38 -12.75 24.88
N VAL A 624 -10.66 -11.55 24.39
CA VAL A 624 -9.85 -10.84 23.42
C VAL A 624 -9.42 -9.47 23.98
N PRO A 625 -8.33 -8.87 23.48
CA PRO A 625 -7.90 -7.54 23.92
C PRO A 625 -8.99 -6.47 23.74
N ARG A 626 -8.99 -5.45 24.60
CA ARG A 626 -10.01 -4.39 24.58
C ARG A 626 -10.07 -3.61 23.26
N ASN A 627 -8.92 -3.48 22.59
CA ASN A 627 -8.78 -2.79 21.32
C ASN A 627 -8.93 -3.71 20.09
N ALA A 628 -9.14 -5.01 20.28
CA ALA A 628 -9.40 -5.93 19.18
C ALA A 628 -10.79 -5.67 18.58
N PHE A 629 -10.87 -5.74 17.25
CA PHE A 629 -12.14 -5.74 16.53
C PHE A 629 -12.49 -7.19 16.18
N VAL A 630 -13.48 -7.76 16.87
CA VAL A 630 -13.96 -9.12 16.58
C VAL A 630 -14.73 -9.09 15.26
N SER A 631 -14.11 -9.62 14.21
CA SER A 631 -14.60 -9.56 12.84
C SER A 631 -15.55 -10.70 12.52
N ASP A 632 -15.36 -11.86 13.17
CA ASP A 632 -16.17 -13.05 12.97
C ASP A 632 -16.11 -14.06 14.14
N ILE A 633 -17.16 -14.88 14.30
CA ILE A 633 -17.26 -15.94 15.32
C ILE A 633 -17.99 -17.15 14.72
N ILE A 634 -17.43 -18.36 14.82
CA ILE A 634 -18.11 -19.62 14.43
C ILE A 634 -17.79 -20.69 15.46
N GLY A 635 -18.82 -21.21 16.13
CA GLY A 635 -18.66 -22.20 17.20
C GLY A 635 -17.75 -21.68 18.32
N THR A 636 -16.59 -22.31 18.51
CA THR A 636 -15.58 -21.87 19.49
C THR A 636 -14.49 -20.98 18.89
N SER A 637 -14.53 -20.76 17.58
CA SER A 637 -13.53 -19.98 16.85
C SER A 637 -13.89 -18.49 16.87
N ILE A 638 -12.97 -17.65 17.36
CA ILE A 638 -13.12 -16.20 17.43
C ILE A 638 -12.05 -15.60 16.53
N VAL A 639 -12.46 -14.85 15.51
CA VAL A 639 -11.57 -14.10 14.63
C VAL A 639 -11.63 -12.63 14.99
N TYR A 640 -10.45 -12.02 15.13
CA TYR A 640 -10.37 -10.59 15.38
C TYR A 640 -9.17 -9.94 14.71
N ASP A 641 -9.39 -8.70 14.32
CA ASP A 641 -8.38 -7.81 13.81
C ASP A 641 -7.80 -7.01 14.97
N MET A 642 -6.48 -6.83 14.99
CA MET A 642 -5.82 -5.98 15.96
C MET A 642 -4.85 -5.04 15.27
N GLN A 643 -5.06 -3.74 15.47
CA GLN A 643 -4.05 -2.77 15.09
C GLN A 643 -2.84 -2.94 16.01
N THR A 644 -1.74 -3.40 15.42
CA THR A 644 -0.44 -3.43 16.10
C THR A 644 0.18 -2.05 16.04
N GLN A 645 1.02 -1.68 17.03
CA GLN A 645 1.68 -0.37 17.02
C GLN A 645 2.46 -0.20 15.71
N GLY A 646 2.08 0.82 14.94
CA GLY A 646 2.79 1.17 13.72
C GLY A 646 4.10 1.84 14.08
N ASN A 647 5.20 1.40 13.45
CA ASN A 647 6.48 2.06 13.62
C ASN A 647 6.47 3.39 12.86
N SER A 648 6.82 4.47 13.55
CA SER A 648 7.19 5.74 12.93
C SER A 648 8.64 5.65 12.51
N SER A 649 8.97 6.07 11.28
CA SER A 649 10.35 6.17 10.83
C SER A 649 10.57 7.47 10.08
N LEU A 650 11.77 8.04 10.22
CA LEU A 650 12.22 9.14 9.37
C LEU A 650 12.91 8.54 8.14
N SER A 651 12.48 8.95 6.97
CA SER A 651 13.01 8.55 5.67
C SER A 651 13.47 9.78 4.91
N GLU A 652 14.53 9.62 4.14
CA GLU A 652 15.15 10.68 3.38
C GLU A 652 15.08 10.38 1.88
N ILE A 653 14.84 11.42 1.08
CA ILE A 653 14.88 11.39 -0.38
C ILE A 653 15.80 12.53 -0.82
N ASN A 654 16.87 12.17 -1.53
CA ASN A 654 17.71 13.13 -2.25
C ASN A 654 17.23 13.20 -3.71
N PHE A 655 17.08 14.40 -4.27
CA PHE A 655 16.56 14.59 -5.63
C PHE A 655 17.27 15.70 -6.40
#